data_AF-A0A841D1H7-F1
#
_entry.id   AF-A0A841D1H7-F1
#
_cell.length_a   1.000
_cell.length_b   1.000
_cell.length_c   1.000
_cell.angle_alpha   90.00
_cell.angle_beta   90.00
_cell.angle_gamma   90.00
#
_symmetry.space_group_name_H-M   'P 1'
#
loop_
_entity.id
_entity.type
_entity.pdbx_description
1 polymer ?
#
loop_
_entity_poly.entity_id
_entity_poly.type
_entity_poly.pdbx_seq_one_letter_code
_entity_poly.pdbx_strand_id
1 'polypeptide(L)'
;MCEDPGMSPAMARALEDYRALLAAHGVTWGEDPVFYVKSMAADAYLMGPRDFWGVCYRKVAERHPGADARELEDHLCELDMDEVVRDVLAGDLPDNLAALRLTPSGAALEARAQAVLPGRSLRTTLLVDSSRDEPSTVLVDGRAHVVGPRGARLIGITGGSRVVADGEPVGLGPLVRPAAAARLRVRAGMPCRWSVYGAHGQGWYPEGVPHRRDAHVLPYFHGDDLVLDVPAEPLTVRVCRGMEYGSAEVAVTPAAGEETAVELVPGRLYDAAARGWYGGDMHVHLNWAGDMVGTPALAAAMQHGEDLHVLNLVAGNVSSARVYDAEALEHWAGRDLPWSDAAHLARVGVEYRNDLLGHFYAFAPQAPPSRFHTGFLGTADWPPNSAACEELRALGAVTGYSHPFHVPISEGDGPEAALLWRRNCSAREIVADAALGLVDALDVLNHSSVEATALVYRRLIGAGNRLAVTAGTDTMLSFACRGSQSSPPGWERVYARVDGPLTAASFAEAIRRGRTFATTGPWLELSVDGHGTGDTLSPEPGTRVAITVRSIGPEVERLEIRTSAGVLAEGPGGELTAELVVDGPDYVVATASGGPHERTFHPTGVHAHTSPVYLDAGGRRVARAEDVRWCLEWLDGLEAMVRAEGRFESERQLDDHLALYGRARAVYRSRLGRPPPAPPPGAGGG
;
A
#
# COMPACT_ATOMS: atom_id res chain seq x y z
N MET A 1 8.82 24.84 16.46
CA MET A 1 9.07 25.00 15.02
C MET A 1 10.57 25.13 14.83
N CYS A 2 11.28 24.01 14.66
CA CYS A 2 12.63 24.07 14.11
C CYS A 2 12.48 24.41 12.63
N GLU A 3 13.19 25.42 12.15
CA GLU A 3 13.37 25.64 10.72
C GLU A 3 14.03 24.38 10.14
N ASP A 4 13.30 23.63 9.32
CA ASP A 4 13.83 22.49 8.58
C ASP A 4 14.69 23.05 7.44
N PRO A 5 16.03 22.89 7.49
CA PRO A 5 16.95 23.57 6.56
C PRO A 5 16.79 23.13 5.10
N GLY A 6 15.97 22.11 4.81
CA GLY A 6 15.64 21.66 3.46
C GLY A 6 14.28 22.13 2.91
N MET A 7 13.46 22.84 3.69
CA MET A 7 12.09 23.16 3.31
C MET A 7 12.00 24.50 2.55
N SER A 8 11.50 24.48 1.32
CA SER A 8 11.26 25.70 0.57
C SER A 8 10.07 26.50 1.13
N PRO A 9 9.99 27.83 0.91
CA PRO A 9 8.81 28.62 1.32
C PRO A 9 7.49 28.14 0.69
N ALA A 10 7.54 27.54 -0.50
CA ALA A 10 6.35 26.98 -1.15
C ALA A 10 5.85 25.73 -0.41
N MET A 11 6.77 24.83 -0.05
CA MET A 11 6.43 23.65 0.74
C MET A 11 5.92 24.01 2.13
N ALA A 12 6.52 25.00 2.80
CA ALA A 12 6.05 25.46 4.11
C ALA A 12 4.60 25.94 4.04
N ARG A 13 4.25 26.71 3.00
CA ARG A 13 2.87 27.14 2.74
C ARG A 13 1.94 25.96 2.45
N ALA A 14 2.37 25.00 1.62
CA ALA A 14 1.57 23.81 1.33
C ALA A 14 1.23 23.02 2.61
N LEU A 15 2.20 22.83 3.51
CA LEU A 15 1.95 22.17 4.80
C LEU A 15 1.04 22.97 5.73
N GLU A 16 1.11 24.30 5.71
CA GLU A 16 0.15 25.16 6.43
C GLU A 16 -1.26 25.04 5.86
N ASP A 17 -1.40 25.02 4.53
CA ASP A 17 -2.68 24.81 3.85
C ASP A 17 -3.27 23.43 4.19
N TYR A 18 -2.46 22.37 4.22
CA TYR A 18 -2.93 21.03 4.61
C TYR A 18 -3.43 21.00 6.07
N ARG A 19 -2.76 21.71 6.99
CA ARG A 19 -3.24 21.84 8.37
C ARG A 19 -4.56 22.60 8.45
N ALA A 20 -4.73 23.63 7.61
CA ALA A 20 -5.99 24.36 7.53
C ALA A 20 -7.13 23.49 6.98
N LEU A 21 -6.86 22.67 5.95
CA LEU A 21 -7.82 21.72 5.41
C LEU A 21 -8.22 20.66 6.44
N LEU A 22 -7.25 20.06 7.13
CA LEU A 22 -7.51 19.12 8.23
C LEU A 22 -8.41 19.75 9.30
N ALA A 23 -8.12 21.00 9.71
CA ALA A 23 -8.93 21.69 10.73
C ALA A 23 -10.35 21.99 10.25
N ALA A 24 -10.54 22.29 8.96
CA ALA A 24 -11.84 22.65 8.40
C ALA A 24 -12.71 21.44 8.03
N HIS A 25 -12.09 20.36 7.53
CA HIS A 25 -12.79 19.24 6.89
C HIS A 25 -12.54 17.88 7.58
N GLY A 26 -11.72 17.84 8.63
CA GLY A 26 -11.33 16.59 9.26
C GLY A 26 -10.44 15.76 8.33
N VAL A 27 -10.45 14.44 8.50
CA VAL A 27 -9.55 13.49 7.82
C VAL A 27 -9.59 13.53 6.29
N THR A 28 -10.69 14.02 5.69
CA THR A 28 -10.88 14.02 4.24
C THR A 28 -10.24 15.22 3.54
N TRP A 29 -9.82 16.24 4.30
CA TRP A 29 -9.22 17.48 3.78
C TRP A 29 -10.06 18.21 2.71
N GLY A 30 -11.36 17.92 2.63
CA GLY A 30 -12.27 18.54 1.66
C GLY A 30 -12.22 17.91 0.26
N GLU A 31 -11.62 16.73 0.11
CA GLU A 31 -11.66 15.95 -1.13
C GLU A 31 -13.09 15.59 -1.56
N ASP A 32 -13.27 15.30 -2.86
CA ASP A 32 -14.58 14.91 -3.41
C ASP A 32 -15.08 13.64 -2.70
N PRO A 33 -16.32 13.63 -2.16
CA PRO A 33 -16.78 12.64 -1.18
C PRO A 33 -17.25 11.34 -1.84
N VAL A 34 -16.47 10.82 -2.77
CA VAL A 34 -16.59 9.42 -3.23
C VAL A 34 -16.48 8.47 -2.05
N PHE A 35 -16.99 7.25 -2.19
CA PHE A 35 -17.07 6.31 -1.07
C PHE A 35 -15.72 6.06 -0.38
N TYR A 36 -14.64 5.93 -1.16
CA TYR A 36 -13.27 5.79 -0.65
C TYR A 36 -12.84 6.95 0.27
N VAL A 37 -13.21 8.20 -0.06
CA VAL A 37 -12.89 9.36 0.79
C VAL A 37 -13.77 9.37 2.03
N LYS A 38 -15.06 9.01 1.90
CA LYS A 38 -15.95 8.91 3.06
C LYS A 38 -15.48 7.85 4.05
N SER A 39 -14.98 6.71 3.57
CA SER A 39 -14.54 5.61 4.45
C SER A 39 -13.35 6.00 5.34
N MET A 40 -12.55 6.99 4.95
CA MET A 40 -11.43 7.50 5.76
C MET A 40 -11.83 7.93 7.18
N ALA A 41 -13.09 8.35 7.38
CA ALA A 41 -13.60 8.71 8.70
C ALA A 41 -13.79 7.51 9.64
N ALA A 42 -13.88 6.30 9.10
CA ALA A 42 -14.07 5.06 9.84
C ALA A 42 -12.74 4.36 10.19
N ASP A 43 -11.70 4.57 9.39
CA ASP A 43 -10.47 3.76 9.40
C ASP A 43 -9.79 3.70 10.77
N ALA A 44 -9.75 4.82 11.50
CA ALA A 44 -9.14 4.90 12.83
C ALA A 44 -9.76 3.93 13.86
N TYR A 45 -11.01 3.50 13.65
CA TYR A 45 -11.76 2.64 14.57
C TYR A 45 -11.82 1.18 14.13
N LEU A 46 -11.57 0.91 12.84
CA LEU A 46 -11.83 -0.37 12.21
C LEU A 46 -10.54 -1.14 11.85
N MET A 47 -9.45 -0.85 12.57
CA MET A 47 -8.18 -1.57 12.44
C MET A 47 -8.32 -3.07 12.75
N GLY A 48 -7.45 -3.87 12.14
CA GLY A 48 -7.42 -5.33 12.32
C GLY A 48 -8.41 -6.08 11.41
N PRO A 49 -8.64 -7.39 11.65
CA PRO A 49 -9.48 -8.22 10.80
C PRO A 49 -10.98 -7.91 11.03
N ARG A 50 -11.48 -6.87 10.37
CA ARG A 50 -12.88 -6.42 10.42
C ARG A 50 -13.54 -6.57 9.05
N ASP A 51 -14.79 -7.03 9.03
CA ASP A 51 -15.60 -7.15 7.80
C ASP A 51 -16.25 -5.79 7.43
N PHE A 52 -15.43 -4.78 7.11
CA PHE A 52 -15.92 -3.45 6.72
C PHE A 52 -16.76 -3.52 5.45
N TRP A 53 -16.21 -4.13 4.39
CA TRP A 53 -16.84 -4.19 3.08
C TRP A 53 -18.13 -5.01 3.11
N GLY A 54 -18.13 -6.17 3.78
CA GLY A 54 -19.34 -6.98 3.90
C GLY A 54 -20.45 -6.27 4.67
N VAL A 55 -20.15 -5.49 5.72
CA VAL A 55 -21.15 -4.65 6.39
C VAL A 55 -21.70 -3.58 5.44
N CYS A 56 -20.84 -2.90 4.69
CA CYS A 56 -21.28 -1.86 3.74
C CYS A 56 -22.24 -2.43 2.68
N TYR A 57 -21.85 -3.52 2.00
CA TYR A 57 -22.68 -4.13 0.97
C TYR A 57 -24.00 -4.67 1.53
N ARG A 58 -24.01 -5.29 2.73
CA ARG A 58 -25.25 -5.75 3.37
C ARG A 58 -26.21 -4.59 3.63
N LYS A 59 -25.71 -3.48 4.19
CA LYS A 59 -26.53 -2.29 4.46
C LYS A 59 -27.15 -1.69 3.21
N VAL A 60 -26.38 -1.61 2.12
CA VAL A 60 -26.91 -1.11 0.86
C VAL A 60 -27.97 -2.05 0.30
N ALA A 61 -27.70 -3.36 0.30
CA ALA A 61 -28.65 -4.36 -0.21
C ALA A 61 -29.97 -4.38 0.56
N GLU A 62 -29.94 -4.13 1.87
CA GLU A 62 -31.14 -3.97 2.71
C GLU A 62 -31.95 -2.72 2.35
N ARG A 63 -31.29 -1.61 1.99
CA ARG A 63 -31.94 -0.35 1.59
C ARG A 63 -32.47 -0.39 0.16
N HIS A 64 -31.82 -1.17 -0.71
CA HIS A 64 -32.11 -1.27 -2.15
C HIS A 64 -32.38 -2.72 -2.56
N PRO A 65 -33.50 -3.32 -2.11
CA PRO A 65 -33.81 -4.71 -2.43
C PRO A 65 -34.02 -4.88 -3.94
N GLY A 66 -33.25 -5.77 -4.56
CA GLY A 66 -33.32 -6.07 -5.98
C GLY A 66 -32.28 -5.35 -6.85
N ALA A 67 -31.47 -4.47 -6.27
CA ALA A 67 -30.29 -3.93 -6.93
C ALA A 67 -29.28 -5.04 -7.24
N ASP A 68 -28.71 -5.04 -8.44
CA ASP A 68 -27.61 -5.94 -8.78
C ASP A 68 -26.28 -5.45 -8.15
N ALA A 69 -25.22 -6.26 -8.26
CA ALA A 69 -23.92 -5.95 -7.65
C ALA A 69 -23.35 -4.58 -8.10
N ARG A 70 -23.63 -4.14 -9.32
CA ARG A 70 -23.16 -2.86 -9.85
C ARG A 70 -23.98 -1.70 -9.30
N GLU A 71 -25.29 -1.86 -9.22
CA GLU A 71 -26.18 -0.86 -8.64
C GLU A 71 -25.89 -0.65 -7.15
N LEU A 72 -25.53 -1.71 -6.40
CA LEU A 72 -25.15 -1.58 -5.00
C LEU A 72 -23.92 -0.68 -4.78
N GLU A 73 -22.95 -0.66 -5.70
CA GLU A 73 -21.77 0.20 -5.57
C GLU A 73 -22.13 1.69 -5.66
N ASP A 74 -23.05 2.05 -6.56
CA ASP A 74 -23.50 3.43 -6.75
C ASP A 74 -24.15 4.00 -5.46
N HIS A 75 -24.71 3.12 -4.62
CA HIS A 75 -25.37 3.47 -3.37
C HIS A 75 -24.46 3.44 -2.13
N LEU A 76 -23.19 3.01 -2.25
CA LEU A 76 -22.25 3.01 -1.12
C LEU A 76 -22.05 4.42 -0.52
N CYS A 77 -22.09 5.45 -1.37
CA CYS A 77 -22.01 6.85 -0.96
C CYS A 77 -23.19 7.31 -0.08
N GLU A 78 -24.30 6.57 -0.02
CA GLU A 78 -25.46 6.90 0.83
C GLU A 78 -25.31 6.44 2.28
N LEU A 79 -24.30 5.62 2.56
CA LEU A 79 -24.05 5.10 3.88
C LEU A 79 -23.60 6.21 4.85
N ASP A 80 -24.09 6.11 6.08
CA ASP A 80 -23.62 6.89 7.22
C ASP A 80 -22.47 6.13 7.89
N MET A 81 -21.27 6.72 7.86
CA MET A 81 -20.06 6.05 8.35
C MET A 81 -20.09 5.81 9.85
N ASP A 82 -20.83 6.61 10.63
CA ASP A 82 -20.94 6.41 12.08
C ASP A 82 -21.73 5.13 12.38
N GLU A 83 -22.80 4.87 11.62
CA GLU A 83 -23.57 3.62 11.70
C GLU A 83 -22.79 2.42 11.18
N VAL A 84 -22.01 2.60 10.11
CA VAL A 84 -21.12 1.55 9.61
C VAL A 84 -20.09 1.19 10.67
N VAL A 85 -19.44 2.17 11.30
CA VAL A 85 -18.48 1.92 12.39
C VAL A 85 -19.15 1.14 13.52
N ARG A 86 -20.31 1.58 14.01
CA ARG A 86 -21.07 0.85 15.04
C ARG A 86 -21.29 -0.61 14.65
N ASP A 87 -21.77 -0.86 13.44
CA ASP A 87 -22.16 -2.22 13.01
C ASP A 87 -20.97 -3.13 12.72
N VAL A 88 -19.86 -2.58 12.23
CA VAL A 88 -18.60 -3.33 12.07
C VAL A 88 -18.00 -3.68 13.43
N LEU A 89 -18.06 -2.75 14.40
CA LEU A 89 -17.57 -3.01 15.75
C LEU A 89 -18.41 -4.07 16.47
N ALA A 90 -19.73 -4.13 16.21
CA ALA A 90 -20.64 -5.12 16.78
C ALA A 90 -20.54 -5.24 18.32
N GLY A 91 -20.29 -4.10 19.00
CA GLY A 91 -20.12 -4.02 20.45
C GLY A 91 -18.68 -4.15 20.95
N ASP A 92 -17.71 -4.54 20.12
CA ASP A 92 -16.30 -4.54 20.48
C ASP A 92 -15.73 -3.12 20.43
N LEU A 93 -15.39 -2.57 21.60
CA LEU A 93 -14.87 -1.20 21.71
C LEU A 93 -13.34 -1.20 21.70
N PRO A 94 -12.69 -0.59 20.69
CA PRO A 94 -11.24 -0.41 20.69
C PRO A 94 -10.83 0.60 21.79
N ASP A 95 -9.53 0.68 22.08
CA ASP A 95 -9.03 1.53 23.17
C ASP A 95 -9.18 3.03 22.86
N ASN A 96 -9.21 3.43 21.59
CA ASN A 96 -9.41 4.80 21.12
C ASN A 96 -10.90 5.20 20.98
N LEU A 97 -11.83 4.41 21.54
CA LEU A 97 -13.26 4.67 21.47
C LEU A 97 -13.95 4.38 22.82
N ALA A 98 -14.91 5.23 23.18
CA ALA A 98 -15.89 4.97 24.23
C ALA A 98 -17.30 4.93 23.63
N ALA A 99 -18.21 4.13 24.18
CA ALA A 99 -19.59 4.08 23.71
C ALA A 99 -20.56 4.64 24.75
N LEU A 100 -21.41 5.58 24.33
CA LEU A 100 -22.58 6.00 25.08
C LEU A 100 -23.80 5.26 24.53
N ARG A 101 -24.26 4.23 25.24
CA ARG A 101 -25.44 3.45 24.89
C ARG A 101 -26.69 4.20 25.35
N LEU A 102 -27.55 4.57 24.41
CA LEU A 102 -28.85 5.15 24.67
C LEU A 102 -29.91 4.05 24.49
N THR A 103 -30.53 3.63 25.59
CA THR A 103 -31.58 2.62 25.60
C THR A 103 -32.91 3.22 26.04
N PRO A 104 -34.05 2.55 25.83
CA PRO A 104 -35.31 3.00 26.41
C PRO A 104 -35.30 3.15 27.94
N SER A 105 -34.37 2.47 28.64
CA SER A 105 -34.24 2.52 30.10
C SER A 105 -33.26 3.58 30.62
N GLY A 106 -32.46 4.21 29.76
CA GLY A 106 -31.53 5.28 30.16
C GLY A 106 -30.31 5.40 29.25
N ALA A 107 -29.26 6.03 29.78
CA ALA A 107 -27.97 6.19 29.10
C ALA A 107 -26.85 5.55 29.94
N ALA A 108 -25.95 4.81 29.30
CA ALA A 108 -24.81 4.16 29.96
C ALA A 108 -23.51 4.36 29.16
N LEU A 109 -22.41 4.65 29.85
CA LEU A 109 -21.09 4.79 29.24
C LEU A 109 -20.29 3.49 29.40
N GLU A 110 -19.81 2.96 28.28
CA GLU A 110 -18.89 1.83 28.18
C GLU A 110 -17.54 2.32 27.65
N ALA A 111 -16.45 1.99 28.34
CA ALA A 111 -15.12 2.36 27.89
C ALA A 111 -14.06 1.45 28.49
N ARG A 112 -12.91 1.38 27.82
CA ARG A 112 -11.68 0.85 28.42
C ARG A 112 -10.96 2.00 29.11
N ALA A 113 -10.82 1.93 30.44
CA ALA A 113 -10.17 2.98 31.20
C ALA A 113 -8.69 3.13 30.78
N GLN A 114 -8.30 4.31 30.32
CA GLN A 114 -6.93 4.61 29.92
C GLN A 114 -6.15 5.26 31.06
N ALA A 115 -4.86 4.91 31.20
CA ALA A 115 -3.96 5.58 32.11
C ALA A 115 -3.73 7.03 31.66
N VAL A 116 -3.86 7.99 32.57
CA VAL A 116 -3.65 9.42 32.29
C VAL A 116 -2.65 9.98 33.29
N LEU A 117 -1.58 10.58 32.77
CA LEU A 117 -0.53 11.22 33.59
C LEU A 117 -1.00 12.57 34.13
N PRO A 118 -0.41 13.05 35.25
CA PRO A 118 -0.75 14.35 35.81
C PRO A 118 -0.56 15.48 34.79
N GLY A 119 -1.53 16.40 34.72
CA GLY A 119 -1.50 17.53 33.78
C GLY A 119 -1.82 17.19 32.33
N ARG A 120 -2.06 15.92 31.99
CA ARG A 120 -2.54 15.48 30.67
C ARG A 120 -4.06 15.26 30.72
N SER A 121 -4.71 15.43 29.57
CA SER A 121 -6.12 15.07 29.38
C SER A 121 -6.21 14.01 28.30
N LEU A 122 -7.00 12.96 28.55
CA LEU A 122 -7.37 12.00 27.51
C LEU A 122 -8.10 12.73 26.38
N ARG A 123 -7.77 12.39 25.14
CA ARG A 123 -8.54 12.72 23.93
C ARG A 123 -8.98 11.41 23.32
N THR A 124 -10.27 11.28 23.03
CA THR A 124 -10.86 10.05 22.48
C THR A 124 -12.14 10.39 21.71
N THR A 125 -12.76 9.39 21.09
CA THR A 125 -14.04 9.53 20.41
C THR A 125 -15.14 8.84 21.21
N LEU A 126 -16.31 9.48 21.29
CA LEU A 126 -17.54 8.93 21.84
C LEU A 126 -18.42 8.43 20.69
N LEU A 127 -18.61 7.12 20.61
CA LEU A 127 -19.66 6.49 19.82
C LEU A 127 -20.98 6.57 20.60
N VAL A 128 -21.84 7.50 20.24
CA VAL A 128 -23.22 7.51 20.73
C VAL A 128 -24.01 6.50 19.92
N ASP A 129 -24.50 5.46 20.56
CA ASP A 129 -25.24 4.36 19.93
C ASP A 129 -26.64 4.26 20.55
N SER A 130 -27.67 4.51 19.75
CA SER A 130 -29.06 4.50 20.21
C SER A 130 -29.76 3.23 19.77
N SER A 131 -30.43 2.57 20.71
CA SER A 131 -31.40 1.48 20.43
C SER A 131 -32.86 1.97 20.47
N ARG A 132 -33.07 3.28 20.62
CA ARG A 132 -34.41 3.89 20.73
C ARG A 132 -35.05 4.05 19.36
N ASP A 133 -36.38 3.92 19.32
CA ASP A 133 -37.18 4.12 18.11
C ASP A 133 -37.40 5.60 17.76
N GLU A 134 -37.06 6.52 18.66
CA GLU A 134 -37.15 7.96 18.48
C GLU A 134 -35.74 8.61 18.44
N PRO A 135 -35.57 9.75 17.75
CA PRO A 135 -34.31 10.48 17.75
C PRO A 135 -33.89 10.89 19.16
N SER A 136 -32.59 10.88 19.43
CA SER A 136 -32.02 11.32 20.71
C SER A 136 -31.07 12.50 20.49
N THR A 137 -31.01 13.42 21.46
CA THR A 137 -30.06 14.53 21.45
C THR A 137 -29.05 14.37 22.57
N VAL A 138 -27.77 14.37 22.22
CA VAL A 138 -26.65 14.41 23.18
C VAL A 138 -25.98 15.77 23.07
N LEU A 139 -25.76 16.42 24.21
CA LEU A 139 -24.96 17.65 24.28
C LEU A 139 -23.52 17.28 24.64
N VAL A 140 -22.55 17.75 23.85
CA VAL A 140 -21.13 17.66 24.16
C VAL A 140 -20.58 19.08 24.19
N ASP A 141 -20.08 19.51 25.35
CA ASP A 141 -19.53 20.86 25.56
C ASP A 141 -20.50 21.98 25.11
N GLY A 142 -21.81 21.74 25.30
CA GLY A 142 -22.89 22.65 24.94
C GLY A 142 -23.36 22.57 23.47
N ARG A 143 -22.67 21.81 22.62
CA ARG A 143 -23.08 21.55 21.23
C ARG A 143 -24.05 20.38 21.17
N ALA A 144 -25.18 20.54 20.48
CA ALA A 144 -26.15 19.48 20.28
C ALA A 144 -25.77 18.57 19.11
N HIS A 145 -25.86 17.26 19.35
CA HIS A 145 -25.67 16.20 18.37
C HIS A 145 -26.94 15.34 18.32
N VAL A 146 -27.57 15.28 17.15
CA VAL A 146 -28.78 14.48 16.93
C VAL A 146 -28.39 13.10 16.42
N VAL A 147 -28.86 12.08 17.13
CA VAL A 147 -28.77 10.66 16.75
C VAL A 147 -30.14 10.23 16.27
N GLY A 148 -30.22 9.71 15.05
CA GLY A 148 -31.48 9.22 14.48
C GLY A 148 -32.06 8.02 15.26
N PRO A 149 -33.31 7.62 14.97
CA PRO A 149 -33.88 6.37 15.45
C PRO A 149 -32.95 5.21 15.15
N ARG A 150 -32.61 4.42 16.18
CA ARG A 150 -31.65 3.30 16.07
C ARG A 150 -30.32 3.67 15.39
N GLY A 151 -29.91 4.94 15.48
CA GLY A 151 -28.76 5.49 14.78
C GLY A 151 -27.49 5.53 15.65
N ALA A 152 -26.40 5.99 15.04
CA ALA A 152 -25.12 6.20 15.71
C ALA A 152 -24.49 7.55 15.35
N ARG A 153 -23.66 8.08 16.26
CA ARG A 153 -22.83 9.27 16.02
C ARG A 153 -21.44 9.14 16.63
N LEU A 154 -20.40 9.51 15.89
CA LEU A 154 -19.03 9.63 16.40
C LEU A 154 -18.75 11.09 16.77
N ILE A 155 -18.34 11.33 18.02
CA ILE A 155 -18.11 12.68 18.56
C ILE A 155 -16.77 12.73 19.29
N GLY A 156 -15.86 13.60 18.85
CA GLY A 156 -14.60 13.82 19.56
C GLY A 156 -14.84 14.42 20.95
N ILE A 157 -14.22 13.84 21.97
CA ILE A 157 -14.32 14.28 23.37
C ILE A 157 -12.95 14.33 24.05
N THR A 158 -12.89 15.03 25.18
CA THR A 158 -11.76 14.97 26.10
C THR A 158 -12.20 14.41 27.45
N GLY A 159 -11.26 13.97 28.28
CA GLY A 159 -11.55 13.57 29.66
C GLY A 159 -12.18 14.68 30.52
N GLY A 160 -12.12 15.95 30.08
CA GLY A 160 -12.77 17.09 30.71
C GLY A 160 -14.07 17.54 30.04
N SER A 161 -14.52 16.88 28.97
CA SER A 161 -15.74 17.27 28.25
C SER A 161 -16.99 17.05 29.10
N ARG A 162 -17.97 17.94 28.95
CA ARG A 162 -19.29 17.82 29.57
C ARG A 162 -20.26 17.16 28.60
N VAL A 163 -20.65 15.91 28.90
CA VAL A 163 -21.63 15.14 28.11
C VAL A 163 -22.97 15.11 28.85
N VAL A 164 -24.06 15.40 28.14
CA VAL A 164 -25.43 15.36 28.68
C VAL A 164 -26.32 14.56 27.72
N ALA A 165 -27.02 13.56 28.24
CA ALA A 165 -28.02 12.78 27.51
C ALA A 165 -29.35 12.87 28.25
N ASP A 166 -30.43 13.17 27.53
CA ASP A 166 -31.79 13.35 28.09
C ASP A 166 -31.89 14.40 29.22
N GLY A 167 -31.03 15.43 29.18
CA GLY A 167 -30.95 16.45 30.23
C GLY A 167 -30.13 16.04 31.46
N GLU A 168 -29.69 14.78 31.54
CA GLU A 168 -28.88 14.26 32.64
C GLU A 168 -27.37 14.22 32.28
N PRO A 169 -26.47 14.67 33.16
CA PRO A 169 -25.03 14.56 32.93
C PRO A 169 -24.56 13.10 32.86
N VAL A 170 -23.77 12.78 31.83
CA VAL A 170 -23.10 11.48 31.70
C VAL A 170 -21.72 11.56 32.36
N GLY A 171 -21.49 10.72 33.36
CA GLY A 171 -20.19 10.67 34.05
C GLY A 171 -19.11 10.02 33.17
N LEU A 172 -18.03 10.75 32.90
CA LEU A 172 -16.88 10.25 32.11
C LEU A 172 -15.79 9.55 32.95
N GLY A 173 -16.05 9.32 34.24
CA GLY A 173 -15.13 8.61 35.14
C GLY A 173 -14.59 7.27 34.59
N PRO A 174 -15.39 6.44 33.91
CA PRO A 174 -14.91 5.18 33.32
C PRO A 174 -13.84 5.33 32.24
N LEU A 175 -13.65 6.53 31.65
CA LEU A 175 -12.66 6.76 30.60
C LEU A 175 -11.23 6.77 31.13
N VAL A 176 -11.03 7.22 32.37
CA VAL A 176 -9.73 7.63 32.87
C VAL A 176 -9.34 6.90 34.14
N ARG A 177 -8.07 6.50 34.18
CA ARG A 177 -7.41 5.97 35.37
C ARG A 177 -6.18 6.85 35.64
N PRO A 178 -6.16 7.64 36.71
CA PRO A 178 -4.97 8.42 37.05
C PRO A 178 -3.77 7.49 37.28
N ALA A 179 -2.63 7.84 36.70
CA ALA A 179 -1.38 7.10 36.86
C ALA A 179 -0.27 8.05 37.36
N ALA A 180 0.59 7.57 38.25
CA ALA A 180 1.79 8.31 38.63
C ALA A 180 2.74 8.38 37.43
N ALA A 181 3.33 9.56 37.17
CA ALA A 181 4.26 9.72 36.06
C ALA A 181 5.66 9.17 36.39
N ALA A 182 6.29 8.60 35.38
CA ALA A 182 7.69 8.21 35.31
C ALA A 182 8.24 8.61 33.93
N ARG A 183 9.55 8.46 33.73
CA ARG A 183 10.18 8.66 32.42
C ARG A 183 10.85 7.38 31.95
N LEU A 184 10.76 7.11 30.66
CA LEU A 184 11.42 5.99 30.00
C LEU A 184 12.37 6.54 28.94
N ARG A 185 13.62 6.10 28.96
CA ARG A 185 14.61 6.40 27.92
C ARG A 185 14.89 5.13 27.12
N VAL A 186 14.67 5.16 25.81
CA VAL A 186 14.91 4.01 24.91
C VAL A 186 16.11 4.27 24.01
N ARG A 187 16.98 3.27 23.89
CA ARG A 187 18.21 3.38 23.09
C ARG A 187 18.60 2.03 22.46
N ALA A 188 18.93 2.05 21.19
CA ALA A 188 19.49 0.93 20.43
C ALA A 188 20.91 1.23 19.91
N GLY A 189 21.35 2.50 19.95
CA GLY A 189 22.62 2.94 19.37
C GLY A 189 22.55 3.17 17.86
N MET A 190 21.34 3.09 17.29
CA MET A 190 21.01 3.39 15.92
C MET A 190 19.50 3.68 15.80
N PRO A 191 19.03 4.44 14.79
CA PRO A 191 17.61 4.69 14.61
C PRO A 191 16.81 3.38 14.46
N CYS A 192 15.73 3.23 15.22
CA CYS A 192 14.86 2.04 15.16
C CYS A 192 13.40 2.46 15.22
N ARG A 193 12.51 1.54 14.85
CA ARG A 193 11.09 1.59 15.25
C ARG A 193 10.95 1.07 16.67
N TRP A 194 10.30 1.86 17.51
CA TRP A 194 9.99 1.52 18.89
C TRP A 194 8.48 1.42 19.10
N SER A 195 8.06 0.48 19.93
CA SER A 195 6.70 0.38 20.44
C SER A 195 6.75 0.32 21.96
N VAL A 196 6.08 1.27 22.63
CA VAL A 196 5.95 1.29 24.09
C VAL A 196 4.47 1.29 24.42
N TYR A 197 4.00 0.25 25.13
CA TYR A 197 2.59 0.11 25.46
C TYR A 197 2.36 -0.52 26.82
N GLY A 198 1.26 -0.14 27.46
CA GLY A 198 0.81 -0.69 28.73
C GLY A 198 -0.38 -1.63 28.57
N ALA A 199 -1.19 -1.71 29.64
CA ALA A 199 -2.41 -2.50 29.66
C ALA A 199 -3.32 -2.18 28.45
N HIS A 200 -3.92 -3.23 27.89
CA HIS A 200 -4.84 -3.16 26.74
C HIS A 200 -4.24 -2.54 25.46
N GLY A 201 -2.92 -2.44 25.34
CA GLY A 201 -2.26 -1.89 24.15
C GLY A 201 -2.24 -0.36 24.09
N GLN A 202 -2.51 0.32 25.21
CA GLN A 202 -2.39 1.78 25.29
C GLN A 202 -0.94 2.20 25.01
N GLY A 203 -0.73 2.94 23.92
CA GLY A 203 0.59 3.40 23.49
C GLY A 203 1.10 4.64 24.22
N TRP A 204 2.42 4.73 24.34
CA TRP A 204 3.17 5.84 24.88
C TRP A 204 4.20 6.33 23.86
N TYR A 205 4.30 7.66 23.72
CA TYR A 205 5.05 8.30 22.65
C TYR A 205 5.95 9.41 23.20
N PRO A 206 7.09 9.70 22.56
CA PRO A 206 7.87 10.88 22.88
C PRO A 206 7.06 12.16 22.64
N GLU A 207 7.43 13.26 23.32
CA GLU A 207 6.73 14.52 23.15
C GLU A 207 6.81 15.03 21.69
N GLY A 208 5.68 15.47 21.16
CA GLY A 208 5.58 16.00 19.79
C GLY A 208 5.56 14.95 18.68
N VAL A 209 5.67 13.66 19.03
CA VAL A 209 5.57 12.56 18.07
C VAL A 209 4.10 12.16 17.87
N PRO A 210 3.63 11.99 16.62
CA PRO A 210 2.27 11.53 16.34
C PRO A 210 1.98 10.15 16.93
N HIS A 211 0.76 9.94 17.43
CA HIS A 211 0.34 8.68 18.05
C HIS A 211 -0.03 7.63 16.99
N ARG A 212 0.97 7.14 16.24
CA ARG A 212 0.76 6.22 15.12
C ARG A 212 0.58 4.78 15.57
N ARG A 213 -0.21 4.02 14.82
CA ARG A 213 -0.37 2.57 14.94
C ARG A 213 -0.11 1.87 13.62
N ASP A 214 0.50 0.69 13.68
CA ASP A 214 0.72 -0.15 12.49
C ASP A 214 -0.47 -1.07 12.20
N ALA A 215 -0.36 -1.92 11.16
CA ALA A 215 -1.37 -2.90 10.77
C ALA A 215 -1.73 -3.90 11.90
N HIS A 216 -0.83 -4.12 12.87
CA HIS A 216 -1.06 -4.96 14.04
C HIS A 216 -1.64 -4.17 15.22
N VAL A 217 -1.99 -2.90 15.01
CA VAL A 217 -2.53 -1.99 16.01
C VAL A 217 -1.51 -1.65 17.10
N LEU A 218 -0.22 -1.94 16.87
CA LEU A 218 0.84 -1.59 17.81
C LEU A 218 1.19 -0.11 17.68
N PRO A 219 1.32 0.61 18.80
CA PRO A 219 1.78 1.98 18.78
C PRO A 219 3.24 2.00 18.34
N TYR A 220 3.62 2.96 17.50
CA TYR A 220 5.02 3.06 17.09
C TYR A 220 5.51 4.49 16.88
N PHE A 221 6.83 4.65 16.99
CA PHE A 221 7.58 5.84 16.65
C PHE A 221 9.02 5.47 16.25
N HIS A 222 9.76 6.40 15.66
CA HIS A 222 11.13 6.15 15.17
C HIS A 222 12.16 7.06 15.82
N GLY A 223 13.37 6.52 16.01
CA GLY A 223 14.56 7.27 16.43
C GLY A 223 15.47 6.43 17.32
N ASP A 224 16.43 7.11 17.95
CA ASP A 224 17.34 6.55 18.94
C ASP A 224 17.57 7.56 20.07
N ASP A 225 17.89 7.05 21.26
CA ASP A 225 18.09 7.85 22.47
C ASP A 225 16.93 8.79 22.80
N LEU A 226 15.70 8.25 22.78
CA LEU A 226 14.46 9.00 22.97
C LEU A 226 13.96 8.90 24.42
N VAL A 227 13.32 9.96 24.91
CA VAL A 227 12.68 10.01 26.24
C VAL A 227 11.17 10.18 26.11
N LEU A 228 10.43 9.42 26.91
CA LEU A 228 8.97 9.41 26.95
C LEU A 228 8.47 9.61 28.38
N ASP A 229 7.39 10.39 28.52
CA ASP A 229 6.59 10.39 29.75
C ASP A 229 5.69 9.14 29.73
N VAL A 230 5.76 8.33 30.79
CA VAL A 230 5.05 7.04 30.88
C VAL A 230 4.44 6.86 32.28
N PRO A 231 3.49 5.92 32.48
CA PRO A 231 2.98 5.61 33.80
C PRO A 231 3.98 4.75 34.57
N ALA A 232 4.01 4.91 35.89
CA ALA A 232 4.75 4.05 36.81
C ALA A 232 4.05 2.69 36.99
N GLU A 233 3.91 1.95 35.88
CA GLU A 233 3.13 0.73 35.74
C GLU A 233 3.88 -0.26 34.82
N PRO A 234 3.46 -1.54 34.75
CA PRO A 234 4.02 -2.47 33.79
C PRO A 234 3.81 -2.01 32.35
N LEU A 235 4.91 -1.96 31.59
CA LEU A 235 4.98 -1.61 30.18
C LEU A 235 5.74 -2.67 29.42
N THR A 236 5.40 -2.85 28.15
CA THR A 236 6.20 -3.58 27.17
C THR A 236 6.91 -2.59 26.27
N VAL A 237 8.21 -2.80 26.08
CA VAL A 237 9.05 -2.05 25.15
C VAL A 237 9.55 -3.01 24.08
N ARG A 238 9.21 -2.74 22.82
CA ARG A 238 9.64 -3.51 21.65
C ARG A 238 10.42 -2.62 20.70
N VAL A 239 11.46 -3.19 20.09
CA VAL A 239 12.28 -2.53 19.06
C VAL A 239 12.40 -3.40 17.82
N CYS A 240 12.29 -2.76 16.65
CA CYS A 240 12.45 -3.34 15.31
C CYS A 240 13.24 -2.37 14.41
N ARG A 241 13.80 -2.85 13.30
CA ARG A 241 14.46 -2.01 12.30
C ARG A 241 14.25 -2.60 10.90
N GLY A 242 13.10 -2.39 10.28
CA GLY A 242 12.78 -2.97 8.98
C GLY A 242 12.81 -4.51 8.94
N MET A 243 12.86 -5.05 7.72
CA MET A 243 12.79 -6.50 7.48
C MET A 243 14.13 -7.23 7.51
N GLU A 244 15.25 -6.50 7.49
CA GLU A 244 16.60 -7.08 7.62
C GLU A 244 16.94 -7.44 9.07
N TYR A 245 16.08 -7.04 10.01
CA TYR A 245 16.22 -7.28 11.43
C TYR A 245 14.99 -8.03 11.96
N GLY A 246 15.20 -8.77 13.04
CA GLY A 246 14.11 -9.29 13.85
C GLY A 246 13.55 -8.22 14.78
N SER A 247 12.94 -8.66 15.88
CA SER A 247 12.52 -7.78 16.95
C SER A 247 13.13 -8.20 18.28
N ALA A 248 13.25 -7.26 19.21
CA ALA A 248 13.58 -7.54 20.60
C ALA A 248 12.53 -6.86 21.49
N GLU A 249 12.22 -7.49 22.62
CA GLU A 249 11.16 -7.05 23.53
C GLU A 249 11.57 -7.23 24.99
N VAL A 250 11.16 -6.30 25.85
CA VAL A 250 11.35 -6.37 27.30
C VAL A 250 10.14 -5.79 28.05
N ALA A 251 9.78 -6.41 29.17
CA ALA A 251 8.83 -5.85 30.12
C ALA A 251 9.56 -5.01 31.17
N VAL A 252 9.05 -3.81 31.46
CA VAL A 252 9.62 -2.86 32.41
C VAL A 252 8.52 -2.28 33.31
N THR A 253 8.86 -1.91 34.54
CA THR A 253 7.96 -1.17 35.44
C THR A 253 8.72 0.04 35.99
N PRO A 254 8.60 1.20 35.33
CA PRO A 254 9.29 2.42 35.77
C PRO A 254 8.83 2.85 37.16
N ALA A 255 9.75 3.35 37.98
CA ALA A 255 9.42 3.91 39.29
C ALA A 255 8.87 5.34 39.16
N ALA A 256 7.87 5.68 39.97
CA ALA A 256 7.24 6.99 39.95
C ALA A 256 8.25 8.12 40.22
N GLY A 257 8.26 9.13 39.35
CA GLY A 257 9.17 10.29 39.43
C GLY A 257 10.60 10.01 38.96
N GLU A 258 10.94 8.77 38.59
CA GLU A 258 12.28 8.39 38.15
C GLU A 258 12.35 8.20 36.62
N GLU A 259 13.58 8.20 36.09
CA GLU A 259 13.87 7.84 34.70
C GLU A 259 14.44 6.43 34.67
N THR A 260 13.81 5.54 33.90
CA THR A 260 14.32 4.19 33.62
C THR A 260 14.89 4.14 32.22
N ALA A 261 16.13 3.66 32.07
CA ALA A 261 16.75 3.45 30.76
C ALA A 261 16.56 2.01 30.28
N VAL A 262 16.20 1.85 29.01
CA VAL A 262 16.10 0.57 28.32
C VAL A 262 17.03 0.61 27.12
N GLU A 263 18.10 -0.19 27.19
CA GLU A 263 19.00 -0.45 26.09
C GLU A 263 18.59 -1.77 25.42
N LEU A 264 18.13 -1.70 24.18
CA LEU A 264 17.56 -2.84 23.47
C LEU A 264 17.87 -2.73 21.98
N VAL A 265 18.42 -3.80 21.40
CA VAL A 265 18.90 -3.82 20.01
C VAL A 265 18.25 -5.00 19.28
N PRO A 266 17.57 -4.78 18.15
CA PRO A 266 17.05 -5.89 17.36
C PRO A 266 18.19 -6.63 16.65
N GLY A 267 18.12 -7.97 16.59
CA GLY A 267 19.13 -8.78 15.90
C GLY A 267 19.01 -8.69 14.38
N ARG A 268 20.12 -8.49 13.67
CA ARG A 268 20.15 -8.52 12.19
C ARG A 268 20.03 -9.97 11.70
N LEU A 269 19.19 -10.18 10.68
CA LEU A 269 18.90 -11.50 10.09
C LEU A 269 19.69 -11.73 8.80
N TYR A 270 19.84 -10.70 8.00
CA TYR A 270 20.63 -10.69 6.77
C TYR A 270 21.16 -9.27 6.50
N ASP A 271 22.15 -9.15 5.62
CA ASP A 271 22.69 -7.86 5.17
C ASP A 271 22.60 -7.79 3.65
N ALA A 272 21.54 -7.12 3.17
CA ALA A 272 21.29 -7.02 1.74
C ALA A 272 22.31 -6.10 1.07
N ALA A 273 22.59 -4.94 1.68
CA ALA A 273 23.51 -3.95 1.12
C ALA A 273 24.94 -4.50 1.00
N ALA A 274 25.41 -5.30 1.97
CA ALA A 274 26.69 -6.00 1.88
C ALA A 274 26.77 -7.00 0.71
N ARG A 275 25.61 -7.45 0.19
CA ARG A 275 25.48 -8.32 -0.98
C ARG A 275 25.14 -7.56 -2.26
N GLY A 276 25.16 -6.22 -2.23
CA GLY A 276 24.82 -5.36 -3.37
C GLY A 276 23.33 -5.24 -3.65
N TRP A 277 22.47 -5.62 -2.71
CA TRP A 277 21.02 -5.51 -2.82
C TRP A 277 20.50 -4.38 -1.96
N TYR A 278 19.70 -3.49 -2.55
CA TYR A 278 19.10 -2.36 -1.84
C TYR A 278 17.59 -2.46 -1.91
N GLY A 279 16.94 -2.31 -0.76
CA GLY A 279 15.49 -2.43 -0.59
C GLY A 279 14.79 -1.09 -0.72
N GLY A 280 13.80 -0.99 -1.59
CA GLY A 280 13.08 0.24 -1.89
C GLY A 280 11.56 0.11 -1.80
N ASP A 281 10.91 1.14 -1.28
CA ASP A 281 9.46 1.29 -1.34
C ASP A 281 9.12 2.27 -2.46
N MET A 282 8.45 1.77 -3.49
CA MET A 282 8.22 2.52 -4.72
C MET A 282 7.00 3.47 -4.63
N HIS A 283 6.18 3.36 -3.58
CA HIS A 283 4.93 4.11 -3.49
C HIS A 283 4.64 4.51 -2.03
N VAL A 284 5.08 5.71 -1.64
CA VAL A 284 4.84 6.29 -0.32
C VAL A 284 4.31 7.71 -0.45
N HIS A 285 3.19 8.02 0.18
CA HIS A 285 2.68 9.38 0.26
C HIS A 285 3.19 10.09 1.51
N LEU A 286 3.80 11.26 1.32
CA LEU A 286 4.07 12.16 2.44
C LEU A 286 2.76 12.77 2.94
N ASN A 287 1.96 13.31 2.03
CA ASN A 287 0.61 13.82 2.27
C ASN A 287 -0.35 13.31 1.19
N TRP A 288 -1.59 13.05 1.58
CA TRP A 288 -2.65 12.55 0.70
C TRP A 288 -4.01 13.08 1.15
N ALA A 289 -4.50 12.52 2.24
CA ALA A 289 -5.48 13.05 3.18
C ALA A 289 -5.02 12.54 4.56
N GLY A 290 -5.79 12.72 5.63
CA GLY A 290 -5.49 12.02 6.89
C GLY A 290 -5.71 12.84 8.15
N ASP A 291 -5.43 12.23 9.29
CA ASP A 291 -5.67 12.79 10.63
C ASP A 291 -4.47 13.62 11.14
N MET A 292 -3.41 13.71 10.35
CA MET A 292 -2.22 14.51 10.61
C MET A 292 -1.57 14.97 9.29
N VAL A 293 -0.66 15.93 9.38
CA VAL A 293 0.13 16.39 8.22
C VAL A 293 1.52 15.75 8.29
N GLY A 294 1.93 15.05 7.23
CA GLY A 294 3.25 14.47 7.09
C GLY A 294 4.31 15.55 6.94
N THR A 295 5.53 15.28 7.41
CA THR A 295 6.65 16.23 7.31
C THR A 295 7.92 15.53 6.81
N PRO A 296 8.84 16.25 6.14
CA PRO A 296 10.12 15.69 5.72
C PRO A 296 10.90 15.05 6.89
N ALA A 297 10.89 15.69 8.06
CA ALA A 297 11.50 15.14 9.28
C ALA A 297 10.88 13.80 9.71
N LEU A 298 9.56 13.63 9.59
CA LEU A 298 8.89 12.35 9.86
C LEU A 298 9.32 11.29 8.84
N ALA A 299 9.33 11.63 7.55
CA ALA A 299 9.79 10.72 6.50
C ALA A 299 11.24 10.25 6.71
N ALA A 300 12.14 11.19 7.06
CA ALA A 300 13.52 10.89 7.39
C ALA A 300 13.64 9.93 8.58
N ALA A 301 12.92 10.21 9.68
CA ALA A 301 12.94 9.36 10.87
C ALA A 301 12.45 7.93 10.57
N MET A 302 11.37 7.81 9.80
CA MET A 302 10.82 6.51 9.39
C MET A 302 11.77 5.75 8.46
N GLN A 303 12.33 6.40 7.44
CA GLN A 303 13.26 5.74 6.51
C GLN A 303 14.49 5.17 7.25
N HIS A 304 15.14 6.01 8.06
CA HIS A 304 16.34 5.61 8.82
C HIS A 304 16.02 4.58 9.89
N GLY A 305 14.84 4.67 10.52
CA GLY A 305 14.40 3.72 11.55
C GLY A 305 13.94 2.36 11.00
N GLU A 306 13.61 2.27 9.71
CA GLU A 306 13.22 1.03 9.01
C GLU A 306 14.33 0.43 8.13
N ASP A 307 15.54 0.99 8.19
CA ASP A 307 16.66 0.65 7.29
C ASP A 307 16.20 0.60 5.82
N LEU A 308 15.36 1.56 5.42
CA LEU A 308 14.79 1.58 4.08
C LEU A 308 15.79 2.25 3.12
N HIS A 309 16.54 1.42 2.40
CA HIS A 309 17.59 1.87 1.50
C HIS A 309 17.10 2.84 0.42
N VAL A 310 15.89 2.67 -0.13
CA VAL A 310 15.31 3.60 -1.10
C VAL A 310 13.89 3.99 -0.71
N LEU A 311 13.66 5.29 -0.50
CA LEU A 311 12.32 5.86 -0.27
C LEU A 311 11.87 6.67 -1.49
N ASN A 312 10.79 6.25 -2.14
CA ASN A 312 10.11 7.04 -3.17
C ASN A 312 8.86 7.73 -2.60
N LEU A 313 8.98 9.02 -2.26
CA LEU A 313 7.81 9.83 -1.90
C LEU A 313 7.09 10.27 -3.16
N VAL A 314 5.81 9.96 -3.33
CA VAL A 314 5.06 10.29 -4.56
C VAL A 314 4.12 11.48 -4.36
N ALA A 315 4.20 12.44 -5.27
CA ALA A 315 3.19 13.48 -5.42
C ALA A 315 2.01 12.95 -6.24
N GLY A 316 0.77 13.15 -5.79
CA GLY A 316 -0.43 12.61 -6.44
C GLY A 316 -1.73 13.24 -5.92
N ASN A 317 -2.85 12.95 -6.59
CA ASN A 317 -4.18 13.47 -6.23
C ASN A 317 -5.08 12.38 -5.66
N VAL A 318 -6.03 12.68 -4.75
CA VAL A 318 -6.91 11.68 -4.11
C VAL A 318 -8.17 11.39 -4.94
N SER A 319 -9.10 12.35 -4.99
CA SER A 319 -10.34 12.26 -5.78
C SER A 319 -10.66 13.57 -6.50
N SER A 320 -10.01 14.66 -6.10
CA SER A 320 -10.09 15.96 -6.76
C SER A 320 -8.93 16.22 -7.72
N ALA A 321 -8.89 17.43 -8.30
CA ALA A 321 -7.79 17.88 -9.14
C ALA A 321 -6.53 18.31 -8.37
N ARG A 322 -6.62 18.44 -7.04
CA ARG A 322 -5.49 18.87 -6.20
C ARG A 322 -4.43 17.79 -6.14
N VAL A 323 -3.18 18.16 -6.39
CA VAL A 323 -2.02 17.28 -6.27
C VAL A 323 -1.30 17.61 -4.97
N TYR A 324 -1.19 16.64 -4.08
CA TYR A 324 -0.44 16.77 -2.84
C TYR A 324 1.06 16.60 -3.08
N ASP A 325 1.86 17.37 -2.34
CA ASP A 325 3.32 17.39 -2.41
C ASP A 325 3.92 17.78 -3.78
N ALA A 326 3.13 18.40 -4.67
CA ALA A 326 3.61 18.92 -5.94
C ALA A 326 4.75 19.94 -5.75
N GLU A 327 4.66 20.81 -4.74
CA GLU A 327 5.69 21.79 -4.40
C GLU A 327 6.99 21.12 -3.93
N ALA A 328 6.89 19.96 -3.28
CA ALA A 328 8.06 19.18 -2.89
C ALA A 328 8.74 18.57 -4.12
N LEU A 329 7.95 18.04 -5.06
CA LEU A 329 8.46 17.55 -6.34
C LEU A 329 9.10 18.67 -7.16
N GLU A 330 8.47 19.84 -7.28
CA GLU A 330 9.04 21.01 -7.96
C GLU A 330 10.38 21.43 -7.34
N HIS A 331 10.50 21.37 -6.02
CA HIS A 331 11.71 21.77 -5.32
C HIS A 331 12.86 20.77 -5.47
N TRP A 332 12.56 19.46 -5.43
CA TRP A 332 13.56 18.39 -5.31
C TRP A 332 13.67 17.45 -6.52
N ALA A 333 12.89 17.63 -7.59
CA ALA A 333 13.06 16.82 -8.81
C ALA A 333 14.53 16.84 -9.29
N GLY A 334 14.99 15.66 -9.74
CA GLY A 334 16.39 15.45 -10.11
C GLY A 334 17.39 15.36 -8.96
N ARG A 335 17.00 15.56 -7.69
CA ARG A 335 17.91 15.63 -6.53
C ARG A 335 17.55 14.61 -5.45
N ASP A 336 18.56 14.22 -4.69
CA ASP A 336 18.38 13.40 -3.49
C ASP A 336 17.87 14.30 -2.35
N LEU A 337 16.98 13.76 -1.53
CA LEU A 337 16.43 14.50 -0.39
C LEU A 337 17.49 14.69 0.71
N PRO A 338 17.39 15.74 1.55
CA PRO A 338 18.47 16.16 2.45
C PRO A 338 18.96 15.14 3.48
N TRP A 339 18.17 14.11 3.77
CA TRP A 339 18.53 13.03 4.70
C TRP A 339 19.07 11.77 4.00
N SER A 340 19.31 11.83 2.68
CA SER A 340 19.98 10.75 1.95
C SER A 340 21.46 10.68 2.32
N ASP A 341 22.01 9.47 2.33
CA ASP A 341 23.41 9.17 2.60
C ASP A 341 23.91 8.03 1.67
N ALA A 342 25.04 7.41 2.00
CA ALA A 342 25.64 6.36 1.18
C ALA A 342 24.84 5.03 1.16
N ALA A 343 23.99 4.79 2.16
CA ALA A 343 23.17 3.59 2.31
C ALA A 343 21.67 3.86 2.09
N HIS A 344 21.23 5.09 2.29
CA HIS A 344 19.83 5.51 2.17
C HIS A 344 19.66 6.59 1.11
N LEU A 345 18.84 6.31 0.11
CA LEU A 345 18.47 7.22 -0.95
C LEU A 345 16.99 7.60 -0.79
N ALA A 346 16.69 8.88 -0.84
CA ALA A 346 15.31 9.37 -0.77
C ALA A 346 15.05 10.34 -1.92
N ARG A 347 13.94 10.13 -2.63
CA ARG A 347 13.56 10.90 -3.83
C ARG A 347 12.07 11.25 -3.78
N VAL A 348 11.71 12.36 -4.43
CA VAL A 348 10.32 12.64 -4.77
C VAL A 348 10.06 12.15 -6.19
N GLY A 349 9.03 11.34 -6.33
CA GLY A 349 8.46 10.81 -7.55
C GLY A 349 7.03 11.29 -7.77
N VAL A 350 6.31 10.59 -8.62
CA VAL A 350 4.93 10.91 -9.00
C VAL A 350 4.09 9.65 -8.89
N GLU A 351 2.86 9.78 -8.40
CA GLU A 351 1.80 8.83 -8.70
C GLU A 351 0.93 9.48 -9.77
N TYR A 352 1.04 9.00 -11.01
CA TYR A 352 0.23 9.51 -12.11
C TYR A 352 -1.07 8.71 -12.16
N ARG A 353 -2.22 9.39 -12.19
CA ARG A 353 -3.51 8.73 -12.03
C ARG A 353 -4.48 9.01 -13.16
N ASN A 354 -5.24 7.99 -13.54
CA ASN A 354 -6.47 8.14 -14.29
C ASN A 354 -7.58 7.33 -13.62
N ASP A 355 -8.72 7.97 -13.42
CA ASP A 355 -9.89 7.42 -12.73
C ASP A 355 -10.43 6.12 -13.37
N LEU A 356 -10.35 6.00 -14.71
CA LEU A 356 -10.77 4.84 -15.48
C LEU A 356 -9.61 3.90 -15.89
N LEU A 357 -8.46 4.43 -16.29
CA LEU A 357 -7.39 3.67 -16.96
C LEU A 357 -6.33 3.14 -16.00
N GLY A 358 -6.32 3.67 -14.78
CA GLY A 358 -5.43 3.26 -13.70
C GLY A 358 -4.33 4.25 -13.40
N HIS A 359 -3.44 3.84 -12.50
CA HIS A 359 -2.36 4.69 -12.03
C HIS A 359 -1.03 3.93 -11.91
N PHE A 360 0.06 4.68 -11.95
CA PHE A 360 1.41 4.15 -11.90
C PHE A 360 2.32 5.12 -11.14
N TYR A 361 3.36 4.58 -10.50
CA TYR A 361 4.40 5.39 -9.90
C TYR A 361 5.48 5.73 -10.94
N ALA A 362 6.16 6.86 -10.73
CA ALA A 362 7.39 7.22 -11.41
C ALA A 362 8.46 7.56 -10.39
N PHE A 363 9.54 6.78 -10.38
CA PHE A 363 10.66 6.97 -9.46
C PHE A 363 11.73 7.88 -10.05
N ALA A 364 12.14 8.86 -9.25
CA ALA A 364 13.26 9.76 -9.50
C ALA A 364 13.26 10.51 -10.85
N PRO A 365 12.13 11.11 -11.29
CA PRO A 365 12.14 11.95 -12.48
C PRO A 365 13.10 13.15 -12.31
N GLN A 366 13.70 13.59 -13.41
CA GLN A 366 14.63 14.73 -13.42
C GLN A 366 13.92 16.09 -13.33
N ALA A 367 12.62 16.14 -13.63
CA ALA A 367 11.76 17.31 -13.49
C ALA A 367 10.32 16.87 -13.17
N PRO A 368 9.43 17.75 -12.67
CA PRO A 368 8.01 17.44 -12.58
C PRO A 368 7.39 17.19 -13.98
N PRO A 369 6.39 16.30 -14.10
CA PRO A 369 5.69 16.09 -15.37
C PRO A 369 4.75 17.27 -15.68
N SER A 370 4.35 17.38 -16.94
CA SER A 370 3.39 18.36 -17.41
C SER A 370 1.97 18.13 -16.87
N ARG A 371 1.66 16.89 -16.49
CA ARG A 371 0.37 16.47 -15.92
C ARG A 371 0.58 15.41 -14.85
N PHE A 372 -0.30 15.41 -13.86
CA PHE A 372 -0.31 14.44 -12.76
C PHE A 372 -1.49 13.47 -12.84
N HIS A 373 -2.58 13.87 -13.49
CA HIS A 373 -3.76 13.04 -13.61
C HIS A 373 -4.68 13.45 -14.76
N THR A 374 -5.63 12.56 -15.07
CA THR A 374 -6.72 12.73 -16.05
C THR A 374 -7.99 12.00 -15.56
N GLY A 375 -9.16 12.31 -16.13
CA GLY A 375 -10.40 11.57 -15.84
C GLY A 375 -11.13 11.92 -14.53
N PHE A 376 -10.50 12.65 -13.61
CA PHE A 376 -11.09 13.05 -12.33
C PHE A 376 -12.14 14.16 -12.47
N LEU A 377 -13.09 14.22 -11.53
CA LEU A 377 -14.16 15.25 -11.48
C LEU A 377 -14.96 15.40 -12.79
N GLY A 378 -15.16 14.30 -13.53
CA GLY A 378 -15.90 14.33 -14.79
C GLY A 378 -15.12 14.88 -16.00
N THR A 379 -13.83 15.15 -15.85
CA THR A 379 -12.96 15.57 -16.95
C THR A 379 -12.67 14.41 -17.91
N ALA A 380 -12.09 14.73 -19.07
CA ALA A 380 -11.76 13.73 -20.08
C ALA A 380 -10.70 12.75 -19.56
N ASP A 381 -10.86 11.47 -19.91
CA ASP A 381 -9.85 10.42 -19.68
C ASP A 381 -8.72 10.53 -20.73
N TRP A 382 -8.25 11.74 -21.03
CA TRP A 382 -7.29 12.03 -22.09
C TRP A 382 -6.21 13.01 -21.63
N PRO A 383 -4.93 12.81 -22.01
CA PRO A 383 -4.42 11.73 -22.87
C PRO A 383 -4.38 10.35 -22.18
N PRO A 384 -4.22 9.24 -22.94
CA PRO A 384 -3.97 7.91 -22.37
C PRO A 384 -2.75 7.91 -21.44
N ASN A 385 -2.68 6.96 -20.51
CA ASN A 385 -1.57 6.86 -19.54
C ASN A 385 -0.21 6.75 -20.26
N SER A 386 -0.18 6.11 -21.44
CA SER A 386 1.00 6.02 -22.30
C SER A 386 1.72 7.36 -22.55
N ALA A 387 0.98 8.48 -22.68
CA ALA A 387 1.59 9.79 -22.90
C ALA A 387 2.39 10.27 -21.69
N ALA A 388 1.86 10.04 -20.47
CA ALA A 388 2.56 10.34 -19.24
C ALA A 388 3.73 9.36 -19.00
N CYS A 389 3.56 8.08 -19.32
CA CYS A 389 4.64 7.10 -19.31
C CYS A 389 5.80 7.54 -20.22
N GLU A 390 5.52 7.95 -21.45
CA GLU A 390 6.52 8.46 -22.40
C GLU A 390 7.25 9.71 -21.86
N GLU A 391 6.51 10.68 -21.32
CA GLU A 391 7.08 11.90 -20.73
C GLU A 391 8.00 11.57 -19.54
N LEU A 392 7.51 10.80 -18.57
CA LEU A 392 8.25 10.48 -17.34
C LEU A 392 9.50 9.64 -17.65
N ARG A 393 9.43 8.74 -18.63
CA ARG A 393 10.62 8.03 -19.14
C ARG A 393 11.62 8.96 -19.81
N ALA A 394 11.16 9.93 -20.60
CA ALA A 394 12.05 10.94 -21.17
C ALA A 394 12.72 11.80 -20.08
N LEU A 395 12.05 11.97 -18.93
CA LEU A 395 12.61 12.56 -17.71
C LEU A 395 13.46 11.57 -16.88
N GLY A 396 13.81 10.41 -17.43
CA GLY A 396 14.71 9.43 -16.81
C GLY A 396 14.09 8.54 -15.74
N ALA A 397 12.77 8.66 -15.48
CA ALA A 397 12.10 7.92 -14.42
C ALA A 397 11.99 6.42 -14.74
N VAL A 398 11.94 5.60 -13.69
CA VAL A 398 11.39 4.24 -13.77
C VAL A 398 9.89 4.33 -13.58
N THR A 399 9.11 3.69 -14.44
CA THR A 399 7.65 3.67 -14.36
C THR A 399 7.14 2.26 -14.09
N GLY A 400 6.19 2.13 -13.17
CA GLY A 400 5.53 0.86 -12.86
C GLY A 400 4.11 1.05 -12.35
N TYR A 401 3.18 0.19 -12.76
CA TYR A 401 1.79 0.27 -12.30
C TYR A 401 1.66 -0.19 -10.85
N SER A 402 0.87 0.54 -10.06
CA SER A 402 0.68 0.32 -8.62
C SER A 402 -0.63 -0.36 -8.29
N HIS A 403 -0.62 -1.20 -7.23
CA HIS A 403 -1.75 -1.98 -6.68
C HIS A 403 -2.90 -2.20 -7.69
N PRO A 404 -2.59 -2.91 -8.78
CA PRO A 404 -3.36 -2.83 -10.02
C PRO A 404 -4.75 -3.48 -9.92
N PHE A 405 -4.92 -4.44 -9.00
CA PHE A 405 -6.12 -5.27 -8.89
C PHE A 405 -6.61 -5.35 -7.44
N HIS A 406 -7.93 -5.20 -7.29
CA HIS A 406 -8.65 -5.20 -6.01
C HIS A 406 -9.65 -6.36 -5.89
N VAL A 407 -9.65 -7.25 -6.89
CA VAL A 407 -10.51 -8.43 -6.97
C VAL A 407 -9.66 -9.69 -7.06
N PRO A 408 -10.11 -10.81 -6.47
CA PRO A 408 -9.50 -12.11 -6.71
C PRO A 408 -9.65 -12.51 -8.19
N ILE A 409 -8.57 -13.01 -8.79
CA ILE A 409 -8.54 -13.56 -10.14
C ILE A 409 -7.85 -14.92 -10.06
N SER A 410 -8.44 -15.94 -10.69
CA SER A 410 -7.93 -17.31 -10.74
C SER A 410 -7.32 -17.61 -12.12
N GLU A 411 -6.44 -18.61 -12.20
CA GLU A 411 -5.74 -19.00 -13.45
C GLU A 411 -6.69 -19.35 -14.61
N GLY A 412 -7.91 -19.80 -14.30
CA GLY A 412 -8.95 -20.14 -15.27
C GLY A 412 -9.85 -18.98 -15.70
N ASP A 413 -9.71 -17.80 -15.08
CA ASP A 413 -10.53 -16.64 -15.39
C ASP A 413 -10.02 -15.92 -16.65
N GLY A 414 -10.96 -15.43 -17.46
CA GLY A 414 -10.66 -14.55 -18.58
C GLY A 414 -10.21 -13.15 -18.12
N PRO A 415 -9.61 -12.35 -19.02
CA PRO A 415 -9.16 -11.00 -18.68
C PRO A 415 -10.30 -10.06 -18.27
N GLU A 416 -11.56 -10.36 -18.63
CA GLU A 416 -12.73 -9.60 -18.20
C GLU A 416 -12.88 -9.53 -16.67
N ALA A 417 -12.41 -10.55 -15.93
CA ALA A 417 -12.46 -10.56 -14.47
C ALA A 417 -11.59 -9.45 -13.84
N ALA A 418 -10.54 -9.03 -14.54
CA ALA A 418 -9.63 -7.97 -14.11
C ALA A 418 -10.05 -6.57 -14.60
N LEU A 419 -10.98 -6.51 -15.56
CA LEU A 419 -11.57 -5.30 -16.11
C LEU A 419 -12.95 -5.01 -15.49
N LEU A 420 -13.19 -5.52 -14.27
CA LEU A 420 -14.42 -5.23 -13.54
C LEU A 420 -14.36 -3.84 -12.86
N TRP A 421 -15.55 -3.43 -12.40
CA TRP A 421 -15.84 -2.14 -11.74
C TRP A 421 -15.74 -0.93 -12.67
N ARG A 422 -16.48 0.15 -12.38
CA ARG A 422 -16.50 1.32 -13.27
C ARG A 422 -15.18 2.11 -13.17
N ARG A 423 -15.07 2.95 -12.15
CA ARG A 423 -13.96 3.91 -11.95
C ARG A 423 -13.38 3.71 -10.57
N ASN A 424 -12.18 3.15 -10.53
CA ASN A 424 -11.50 2.72 -9.31
C ASN A 424 -9.98 2.86 -9.41
N CYS A 425 -9.46 3.53 -10.45
CA CYS A 425 -8.03 3.64 -10.69
C CYS A 425 -7.26 2.30 -10.81
N SER A 426 -7.91 1.16 -11.11
CA SER A 426 -7.20 -0.09 -11.42
C SER A 426 -6.37 0.03 -12.69
N ALA A 427 -5.23 -0.66 -12.74
CA ALA A 427 -4.21 -0.58 -13.80
C ALA A 427 -4.65 -1.16 -15.15
N ARG A 428 -5.67 -0.62 -15.78
CA ARG A 428 -6.31 -1.23 -16.96
C ARG A 428 -5.49 -1.09 -18.25
N GLU A 429 -4.71 -0.01 -18.38
CA GLU A 429 -3.84 0.21 -19.55
C GLU A 429 -2.49 -0.54 -19.50
N ILE A 430 -2.18 -1.28 -18.43
CA ILE A 430 -0.90 -2.01 -18.26
C ILE A 430 -0.59 -2.94 -19.44
N VAL A 431 -1.57 -3.65 -19.98
CA VAL A 431 -1.37 -4.61 -21.08
C VAL A 431 -0.93 -3.90 -22.37
N ALA A 432 -1.43 -2.68 -22.60
CA ALA A 432 -1.02 -1.87 -23.75
C ALA A 432 0.40 -1.32 -23.55
N ASP A 433 0.66 -0.72 -22.40
CA ASP A 433 1.93 -0.07 -22.10
C ASP A 433 3.09 -1.08 -21.99
N ALA A 434 2.84 -2.27 -21.43
CA ALA A 434 3.81 -3.36 -21.39
C ALA A 434 4.17 -3.87 -22.79
N ALA A 435 3.20 -3.96 -23.71
CA ALA A 435 3.45 -4.37 -25.09
C ALA A 435 4.39 -3.40 -25.82
N LEU A 436 4.25 -2.11 -25.52
CA LEU A 436 4.99 -1.02 -26.14
C LEU A 436 6.31 -0.71 -25.44
N GLY A 437 6.60 -1.35 -24.29
CA GLY A 437 7.81 -1.10 -23.51
C GLY A 437 7.83 0.27 -22.83
N LEU A 438 6.64 0.80 -22.49
CA LEU A 438 6.46 2.10 -21.83
C LEU A 438 6.48 2.01 -20.30
N VAL A 439 6.55 0.81 -19.74
CA VAL A 439 6.69 0.57 -18.31
C VAL A 439 7.82 -0.43 -18.06
N ASP A 440 8.53 -0.23 -16.96
CA ASP A 440 9.67 -1.07 -16.57
C ASP A 440 9.25 -2.16 -15.58
N ALA A 441 8.17 -1.94 -14.83
CA ALA A 441 7.82 -2.76 -13.67
C ALA A 441 6.31 -2.86 -13.41
N LEU A 442 5.97 -3.77 -12.50
CA LEU A 442 4.64 -3.90 -11.89
C LEU A 442 4.82 -4.14 -10.39
N ASP A 443 4.03 -3.45 -9.57
CA ASP A 443 3.94 -3.71 -8.12
C ASP A 443 3.21 -5.03 -7.87
N VAL A 444 3.91 -6.14 -8.12
CA VAL A 444 3.40 -7.50 -7.92
C VAL A 444 3.05 -7.71 -6.45
N LEU A 445 3.90 -7.20 -5.56
CA LEU A 445 3.51 -7.02 -4.18
C LEU A 445 2.92 -5.63 -4.00
N ASN A 446 1.78 -5.61 -3.33
CA ASN A 446 1.04 -4.41 -2.99
C ASN A 446 0.09 -4.72 -1.83
N HIS A 447 -0.47 -3.70 -1.19
CA HIS A 447 -1.38 -3.84 -0.05
C HIS A 447 -2.75 -4.48 -0.36
N SER A 448 -3.09 -4.68 -1.63
CA SER A 448 -4.41 -5.10 -2.08
C SER A 448 -4.45 -6.61 -2.40
N SER A 449 -4.08 -7.02 -3.61
CA SER A 449 -4.11 -8.43 -4.02
C SER A 449 -2.82 -8.84 -4.72
N VAL A 450 -1.94 -9.48 -3.95
CA VAL A 450 -0.68 -10.04 -4.45
C VAL A 450 -0.95 -11.18 -5.43
N GLU A 451 -1.91 -12.06 -5.14
CA GLU A 451 -2.18 -13.25 -5.96
C GLU A 451 -2.71 -12.89 -7.35
N ALA A 452 -3.69 -11.98 -7.41
CA ALA A 452 -4.25 -11.50 -8.68
C ALA A 452 -3.17 -10.78 -9.50
N THR A 453 -2.36 -9.95 -8.85
CA THR A 453 -1.29 -9.22 -9.53
C THR A 453 -0.19 -10.15 -10.04
N ALA A 454 0.21 -11.14 -9.24
CA ALA A 454 1.20 -12.14 -9.65
C ALA A 454 0.71 -12.98 -10.84
N LEU A 455 -0.59 -13.28 -10.93
CA LEU A 455 -1.18 -13.95 -12.09
C LEU A 455 -1.06 -13.09 -13.35
N VAL A 456 -1.51 -11.84 -13.30
CA VAL A 456 -1.44 -10.94 -14.47
C VAL A 456 0.01 -10.67 -14.87
N TYR A 457 0.91 -10.51 -13.89
CA TYR A 457 2.35 -10.43 -14.12
C TYR A 457 2.87 -11.63 -14.94
N ARG A 458 2.51 -12.85 -14.54
CA ARG A 458 2.89 -14.08 -15.25
C ARG A 458 2.31 -14.15 -16.66
N ARG A 459 1.05 -13.70 -16.87
CA ARG A 459 0.45 -13.57 -18.21
C ARG A 459 1.26 -12.58 -19.07
N LEU A 460 1.64 -11.42 -18.52
CA LEU A 460 2.41 -10.41 -19.25
C LEU A 460 3.82 -10.91 -19.65
N ILE A 461 4.58 -11.51 -18.74
CA ILE A 461 5.92 -12.04 -19.07
C ILE A 461 5.83 -13.28 -19.97
N GLY A 462 4.80 -14.10 -19.79
CA GLY A 462 4.51 -15.25 -20.65
C GLY A 462 4.09 -14.85 -22.07
N ALA A 463 3.46 -13.69 -22.22
CA ALA A 463 3.20 -13.07 -23.52
C ALA A 463 4.45 -12.43 -24.16
N GLY A 464 5.60 -12.45 -23.47
CA GLY A 464 6.89 -11.96 -23.96
C GLY A 464 7.24 -10.51 -23.57
N ASN A 465 6.51 -9.91 -22.64
CA ASN A 465 6.88 -8.61 -22.07
C ASN A 465 8.04 -8.78 -21.07
N ARG A 466 8.89 -7.75 -20.97
CA ARG A 466 10.01 -7.72 -20.01
C ARG A 466 9.66 -6.71 -18.92
N LEU A 467 9.18 -7.20 -17.79
CA LEU A 467 8.77 -6.38 -16.64
C LEU A 467 9.47 -6.87 -15.38
N ALA A 468 9.96 -5.94 -14.58
CA ALA A 468 10.47 -6.23 -13.25
C ALA A 468 9.32 -6.39 -12.24
N VAL A 469 9.54 -7.24 -11.25
CA VAL A 469 8.77 -7.24 -10.02
C VAL A 469 9.21 -6.06 -9.15
N THR A 470 8.25 -5.24 -8.72
CA THR A 470 8.43 -4.21 -7.69
C THR A 470 7.39 -4.34 -6.58
N ALA A 471 7.46 -3.45 -5.58
CA ALA A 471 6.52 -3.33 -4.48
C ALA A 471 6.31 -1.86 -4.13
N GLY A 472 5.10 -1.53 -3.70
CA GLY A 472 4.73 -0.21 -3.22
C GLY A 472 3.70 -0.34 -2.11
N THR A 473 4.04 0.17 -0.93
CA THR A 473 3.18 0.02 0.26
C THR A 473 1.87 0.80 0.18
N ASP A 474 1.85 1.88 -0.60
CA ASP A 474 0.84 2.94 -0.49
C ASP A 474 0.75 3.48 0.95
N THR A 475 1.89 3.54 1.63
CA THR A 475 1.97 4.08 2.99
C THR A 475 1.70 5.58 2.95
N MET A 476 0.83 6.06 3.85
CA MET A 476 0.47 7.46 3.95
C MET A 476 0.93 8.03 5.29
N LEU A 477 1.94 8.90 5.24
CA LEU A 477 2.53 9.50 6.43
C LEU A 477 1.55 10.49 7.11
N SER A 478 0.54 10.97 6.40
CA SER A 478 -0.53 11.81 6.92
C SER A 478 -1.63 11.04 7.69
N PHE A 479 -1.57 9.71 7.76
CA PHE A 479 -2.49 8.90 8.58
C PHE A 479 -1.79 8.23 9.76
N ALA A 480 -2.23 8.51 10.99
CA ALA A 480 -1.73 7.86 12.19
C ALA A 480 -2.35 6.46 12.40
N CYS A 481 -3.56 6.22 11.90
CA CYS A 481 -4.29 4.96 12.13
C CYS A 481 -5.20 4.64 10.93
N ARG A 482 -4.74 3.79 10.01
CA ARG A 482 -5.41 3.37 8.76
C ARG A 482 -4.83 2.08 8.18
N GLY A 483 -5.44 0.94 8.50
CA GLY A 483 -5.08 -0.38 7.97
C GLY A 483 -3.57 -0.62 7.88
N SER A 484 -3.12 -1.19 6.75
CA SER A 484 -1.70 -1.30 6.41
C SER A 484 -1.07 0.02 5.94
N GLN A 485 -1.86 0.99 5.48
CA GLN A 485 -1.37 2.28 4.95
C GLN A 485 -0.80 3.21 6.02
N SER A 486 -1.17 3.04 7.30
CA SER A 486 -0.55 3.76 8.42
C SER A 486 0.71 3.08 8.97
N SER A 487 1.04 1.88 8.50
CA SER A 487 2.29 1.20 8.84
C SER A 487 3.51 1.99 8.35
N PRO A 488 4.71 1.72 8.88
CA PRO A 488 5.92 2.38 8.42
C PRO A 488 6.30 2.02 6.98
N PRO A 489 6.86 2.96 6.19
CA PRO A 489 7.24 2.71 4.80
C PRO A 489 8.26 1.58 4.69
N GLY A 490 8.18 0.84 3.59
CA GLY A 490 9.04 -0.31 3.33
C GLY A 490 8.65 -1.58 4.09
N TRP A 491 7.44 -1.70 4.65
CA TRP A 491 6.97 -2.96 5.20
C TRP A 491 6.78 -4.03 4.11
N GLU A 492 6.44 -3.60 2.90
CA GLU A 492 6.73 -4.30 1.66
C GLU A 492 7.76 -3.49 0.87
N ARG A 493 8.72 -4.15 0.23
CA ARG A 493 9.74 -3.45 -0.56
C ARG A 493 10.29 -4.33 -1.67
N VAL A 494 10.77 -3.69 -2.73
CA VAL A 494 11.56 -4.33 -3.79
C VAL A 494 13.03 -4.28 -3.42
N TYR A 495 13.73 -5.41 -3.46
CA TYR A 495 15.19 -5.41 -3.47
C TYR A 495 15.70 -5.41 -4.90
N ALA A 496 16.61 -4.49 -5.22
CA ALA A 496 17.27 -4.41 -6.51
C ALA A 496 18.79 -4.61 -6.37
N ARG A 497 19.38 -5.44 -7.23
CA ARG A 497 20.83 -5.68 -7.24
C ARG A 497 21.55 -4.59 -8.02
N VAL A 498 22.31 -3.78 -7.30
CA VAL A 498 23.07 -2.66 -7.84
C VAL A 498 24.54 -3.04 -7.94
N ASP A 499 25.15 -2.77 -9.08
CA ASP A 499 26.60 -2.88 -9.23
C ASP A 499 27.24 -1.53 -8.85
N GLY A 500 28.03 -1.51 -7.78
CA GLY A 500 28.67 -0.29 -7.30
C GLY A 500 27.80 0.50 -6.29
N PRO A 501 27.97 1.83 -6.19
CA PRO A 501 27.29 2.64 -5.19
C PRO A 501 25.78 2.75 -5.46
N LEU A 502 25.00 2.83 -4.38
CA LEU A 502 23.59 3.18 -4.44
C LEU A 502 23.45 4.63 -4.93
N THR A 503 22.75 4.79 -6.05
CA THR A 503 22.34 6.08 -6.61
C THR A 503 20.96 5.90 -7.26
N ALA A 504 20.22 6.99 -7.47
CA ALA A 504 18.94 6.91 -8.19
C ALA A 504 19.09 6.25 -9.57
N ALA A 505 20.17 6.56 -10.29
CA ALA A 505 20.44 5.99 -11.61
C ALA A 505 20.78 4.50 -11.55
N SER A 506 21.63 4.07 -10.62
CA SER A 506 22.07 2.67 -10.50
C SER A 506 20.94 1.77 -9.98
N PHE A 507 20.10 2.28 -9.07
CA PHE A 507 18.89 1.60 -8.62
C PHE A 507 17.85 1.49 -9.73
N ALA A 508 17.60 2.57 -10.46
CA ALA A 508 16.70 2.57 -11.61
C ALA A 508 17.13 1.56 -12.69
N GLU A 509 18.43 1.51 -13.02
CA GLU A 509 18.97 0.55 -13.98
C GLU A 509 18.82 -0.90 -13.51
N ALA A 510 19.00 -1.17 -12.21
CA ALA A 510 18.77 -2.49 -11.64
C ALA A 510 17.30 -2.95 -11.81
N ILE A 511 16.34 -2.05 -11.61
CA ILE A 511 14.91 -2.32 -11.87
C ILE A 511 14.69 -2.56 -13.36
N ARG A 512 15.17 -1.70 -14.26
CA ARG A 512 14.99 -1.88 -15.71
C ARG A 512 15.55 -3.21 -16.24
N ARG A 513 16.59 -3.73 -15.60
CA ARG A 513 17.18 -5.04 -15.91
C ARG A 513 16.45 -6.21 -15.27
N GLY A 514 15.41 -5.98 -14.47
CA GLY A 514 14.70 -7.03 -13.74
C GLY A 514 15.55 -7.72 -12.68
N ARG A 515 16.63 -7.08 -12.19
CA ARG A 515 17.48 -7.66 -11.13
C ARG A 515 16.87 -7.44 -9.77
N THR A 516 15.62 -7.90 -9.63
CA THR A 516 14.77 -7.58 -8.49
C THR A 516 14.05 -8.79 -7.93
N PHE A 517 13.66 -8.68 -6.67
CA PHE A 517 12.56 -9.42 -6.09
C PHE A 517 11.80 -8.49 -5.14
N ALA A 518 10.51 -8.74 -4.92
CA ALA A 518 9.71 -8.02 -3.94
C ALA A 518 9.35 -8.93 -2.78
N THR A 519 9.22 -8.36 -1.58
CA THR A 519 8.85 -9.10 -0.37
C THR A 519 8.06 -8.28 0.65
N THR A 520 7.22 -8.94 1.46
CA THR A 520 6.57 -8.40 2.65
C THR A 520 7.33 -8.73 3.95
N GLY A 521 8.54 -9.30 3.86
CA GLY A 521 9.32 -9.74 5.02
C GLY A 521 10.49 -10.66 4.67
N PRO A 522 10.24 -11.84 4.07
CA PRO A 522 11.28 -12.84 3.86
C PRO A 522 12.26 -12.44 2.75
N TRP A 523 13.53 -12.79 2.95
CA TRP A 523 14.51 -12.76 1.86
C TRP A 523 14.20 -13.88 0.85
N LEU A 524 14.34 -13.60 -0.45
CA LEU A 524 14.17 -14.60 -1.51
C LEU A 524 15.25 -14.45 -2.57
N GLU A 525 15.93 -15.54 -2.88
CA GLU A 525 16.98 -15.60 -3.90
C GLU A 525 16.70 -16.73 -4.89
N LEU A 526 16.84 -16.43 -6.18
CA LEU A 526 16.70 -17.38 -7.29
C LEU A 526 18.02 -17.44 -8.06
N SER A 527 18.49 -18.66 -8.34
CA SER A 527 19.61 -18.96 -9.22
C SER A 527 19.22 -20.05 -10.22
N VAL A 528 19.50 -19.83 -11.50
CA VAL A 528 19.35 -20.81 -12.59
C VAL A 528 20.70 -20.97 -13.29
N ASP A 529 21.34 -22.13 -13.15
CA ASP A 529 22.73 -22.38 -13.59
C ASP A 529 23.70 -21.25 -13.21
N GLY A 530 23.58 -20.77 -11.96
CA GLY A 530 24.42 -19.70 -11.41
C GLY A 530 24.04 -18.28 -11.83
N HIS A 531 22.99 -18.10 -12.63
CA HIS A 531 22.49 -16.79 -13.07
C HIS A 531 21.30 -16.34 -12.21
N GLY A 532 21.24 -15.05 -11.91
CA GLY A 532 20.25 -14.47 -11.01
C GLY A 532 19.06 -13.84 -11.73
N THR A 533 18.12 -13.31 -10.96
CA THR A 533 16.94 -12.62 -11.48
C THR A 533 17.33 -11.51 -12.46
N GLY A 534 16.57 -11.37 -13.56
CA GLY A 534 16.85 -10.43 -14.64
C GLY A 534 17.79 -10.97 -15.73
N ASP A 535 18.55 -12.03 -15.45
CA ASP A 535 19.43 -12.64 -16.46
C ASP A 535 18.63 -13.40 -17.54
N THR A 536 19.25 -13.55 -18.71
CA THR A 536 18.72 -14.35 -19.82
C THR A 536 19.77 -15.37 -20.25
N LEU A 537 19.43 -16.65 -20.20
CA LEU A 537 20.23 -17.74 -20.72
C LEU A 537 19.72 -18.12 -22.12
N SER A 538 20.60 -18.68 -22.94
CA SER A 538 20.25 -19.19 -24.28
C SER A 538 20.62 -20.67 -24.41
N PRO A 539 19.95 -21.56 -23.67
CA PRO A 539 20.23 -22.99 -23.74
C PRO A 539 19.83 -23.56 -25.11
N GLU A 540 20.55 -24.59 -25.56
CA GLU A 540 20.10 -25.42 -26.67
C GLU A 540 18.90 -26.29 -26.22
N PRO A 541 17.92 -26.58 -27.08
CA PRO A 541 16.82 -27.48 -26.75
C PRO A 541 17.31 -28.83 -26.20
N GLY A 542 16.72 -29.28 -25.09
CA GLY A 542 17.11 -30.49 -24.36
C GLY A 542 18.20 -30.28 -23.31
N THR A 543 18.75 -29.06 -23.18
CA THR A 543 19.70 -28.73 -22.10
C THR A 543 19.01 -28.84 -20.74
N ARG A 544 19.69 -29.44 -19.77
CA ARG A 544 19.24 -29.49 -18.37
C ARG A 544 19.83 -28.31 -17.62
N VAL A 545 18.98 -27.52 -16.97
CA VAL A 545 19.38 -26.38 -16.13
C VAL A 545 19.04 -26.68 -14.67
N ALA A 546 19.97 -26.37 -13.77
CA ALA A 546 19.80 -26.51 -12.32
C ALA A 546 19.23 -25.23 -11.73
N ILE A 547 18.19 -25.36 -10.91
CA ILE A 547 17.50 -24.24 -10.27
C ILE A 547 17.66 -24.36 -8.76
N THR A 548 17.99 -23.26 -8.11
CA THR A 548 18.08 -23.16 -6.65
C THR A 548 17.34 -21.91 -6.16
N VAL A 549 16.47 -22.10 -5.19
CA VAL A 549 15.78 -21.04 -4.47
C VAL A 549 16.18 -21.09 -3.01
N ARG A 550 16.51 -19.93 -2.44
CA ARG A 550 16.84 -19.79 -1.01
C ARG A 550 15.98 -18.71 -0.37
N SER A 551 15.53 -18.96 0.86
CA SER A 551 14.83 -17.97 1.67
C SER A 551 15.41 -17.81 3.07
N ILE A 552 15.25 -16.61 3.64
CA ILE A 552 15.56 -16.31 5.04
C ILE A 552 14.32 -15.64 5.63
N GLY A 553 13.81 -16.21 6.72
CA GLY A 553 12.62 -15.71 7.42
C GLY A 553 11.87 -16.88 8.06
N PRO A 554 11.65 -16.88 9.40
CA PRO A 554 10.85 -17.91 10.06
C PRO A 554 9.40 -17.97 9.59
N GLU A 555 8.92 -16.91 8.95
CA GLU A 555 7.55 -16.74 8.46
C GLU A 555 7.25 -17.48 7.14
N VAL A 556 8.27 -18.07 6.50
CA VAL A 556 8.10 -18.78 5.22
C VAL A 556 7.60 -20.21 5.45
N GLU A 557 6.39 -20.49 4.99
CA GLU A 557 5.78 -21.82 5.07
C GLU A 557 5.97 -22.62 3.77
N ARG A 558 5.96 -21.94 2.62
CA ARG A 558 6.08 -22.57 1.29
C ARG A 558 6.96 -21.75 0.35
N LEU A 559 7.85 -22.46 -0.35
CA LEU A 559 8.60 -22.00 -1.52
C LEU A 559 8.05 -22.70 -2.77
N GLU A 560 8.00 -21.98 -3.89
CA GLU A 560 7.70 -22.56 -5.20
C GLU A 560 8.71 -22.10 -6.25
N ILE A 561 9.13 -23.03 -7.10
CA ILE A 561 9.79 -22.75 -8.37
C ILE A 561 8.71 -22.85 -9.45
N ARG A 562 8.47 -21.77 -10.18
CA ARG A 562 7.44 -21.72 -11.23
C ARG A 562 8.05 -21.42 -12.59
N THR A 563 7.50 -22.03 -13.62
CA THR A 563 7.83 -21.78 -15.02
C THR A 563 6.59 -21.42 -15.82
N SER A 564 6.74 -21.25 -17.14
CA SER A 564 5.60 -21.17 -18.05
C SER A 564 4.58 -22.30 -17.91
N ALA A 565 4.99 -23.49 -17.46
CA ALA A 565 4.11 -24.65 -17.34
C ALA A 565 3.36 -24.70 -15.99
N GLY A 566 3.64 -23.78 -15.06
CA GLY A 566 3.09 -23.79 -13.70
C GLY A 566 4.16 -24.07 -12.64
N VAL A 567 3.77 -24.75 -11.56
CA VAL A 567 4.70 -25.13 -10.47
C VAL A 567 5.58 -26.29 -10.92
N LEU A 568 6.89 -26.09 -10.95
CA LEU A 568 7.89 -27.13 -11.22
C LEU A 568 8.26 -27.89 -9.95
N ALA A 569 8.41 -27.18 -8.83
CA ALA A 569 8.72 -27.75 -7.53
C ALA A 569 8.19 -26.87 -6.41
N GLU A 570 7.87 -27.49 -5.27
CA GLU A 570 7.44 -26.82 -4.05
C GLU A 570 8.09 -27.47 -2.82
N GLY A 571 8.27 -26.71 -1.75
CA GLY A 571 8.86 -27.18 -0.50
C GLY A 571 8.72 -26.17 0.64
N PRO A 572 9.19 -26.49 1.85
CA PRO A 572 9.19 -25.54 2.96
C PRO A 572 10.22 -24.42 2.76
N GLY A 573 10.24 -23.43 3.66
CA GLY A 573 11.28 -22.40 3.71
C GLY A 573 12.70 -22.97 3.90
N GLY A 574 13.72 -22.19 3.52
CA GLY A 574 15.13 -22.60 3.57
C GLY A 574 15.73 -22.69 2.17
N GLU A 575 15.92 -23.90 1.64
CA GLU A 575 16.46 -24.14 0.30
C GLU A 575 15.59 -25.14 -0.47
N LEU A 576 15.30 -24.82 -1.73
CA LEU A 576 14.56 -25.67 -2.67
C LEU A 576 15.36 -25.78 -3.98
N THR A 577 15.56 -26.99 -4.47
CA THR A 577 16.29 -27.26 -5.72
C THR A 577 15.43 -28.04 -6.71
N ALA A 578 15.55 -27.74 -8.00
CA ALA A 578 14.91 -28.48 -9.08
C ALA A 578 15.81 -28.53 -10.32
N GLU A 579 15.53 -29.47 -11.23
CA GLU A 579 16.13 -29.50 -12.57
C GLU A 579 15.03 -29.31 -13.62
N LEU A 580 15.30 -28.48 -14.63
CA LEU A 580 14.41 -28.27 -15.77
C LEU A 580 15.10 -28.70 -17.06
N VAL A 581 14.44 -29.53 -17.86
CA VAL A 581 14.86 -29.81 -19.25
C VAL A 581 14.24 -28.73 -20.13
N VAL A 582 15.06 -27.94 -20.81
CA VAL A 582 14.61 -26.79 -21.58
C VAL A 582 14.40 -27.20 -23.03
N ASP A 583 13.17 -27.57 -23.41
CA ASP A 583 12.84 -27.96 -24.80
C ASP A 583 12.41 -26.77 -25.67
N GLY A 584 12.05 -25.65 -25.04
CA GLY A 584 11.60 -24.43 -25.71
C GLY A 584 11.75 -23.21 -24.81
N PRO A 585 11.41 -22.01 -25.32
CA PRO A 585 11.56 -20.78 -24.57
C PRO A 585 10.71 -20.79 -23.30
N ASP A 586 11.31 -20.39 -22.19
CA ASP A 586 10.67 -20.42 -20.87
C ASP A 586 11.17 -19.27 -19.97
N TYR A 587 10.59 -19.14 -18.79
CA TYR A 587 11.10 -18.32 -17.70
C TYR A 587 11.05 -19.12 -16.40
N VAL A 588 11.84 -18.72 -15.43
CA VAL A 588 11.81 -19.27 -14.07
C VAL A 588 11.61 -18.13 -13.10
N VAL A 589 10.61 -18.24 -12.23
CA VAL A 589 10.41 -17.34 -11.07
C VAL A 589 10.35 -18.16 -9.80
N ALA A 590 10.70 -17.53 -8.68
CA ALA A 590 10.52 -18.09 -7.36
C ALA A 590 9.48 -17.29 -6.58
N THR A 591 8.70 -17.99 -5.75
CA THR A 591 7.79 -17.37 -4.79
C THR A 591 8.02 -17.93 -3.39
N ALA A 592 7.74 -17.12 -2.38
CA ALA A 592 7.62 -17.54 -1.00
C ALA A 592 6.26 -17.10 -0.45
N SER A 593 5.61 -17.96 0.34
CA SER A 593 4.33 -17.65 0.97
C SER A 593 4.21 -18.21 2.38
N GLY A 594 3.34 -17.63 3.18
CA GLY A 594 2.98 -18.09 4.53
C GLY A 594 1.76 -17.34 5.07
N GLY A 595 1.21 -17.81 6.20
CA GLY A 595 0.07 -17.16 6.83
C GLY A 595 0.37 -15.80 7.47
N PRO A 596 -0.58 -15.23 8.22
CA PRO A 596 -0.35 -14.03 9.02
C PRO A 596 0.85 -14.22 9.97
N HIS A 597 1.75 -13.23 10.01
CA HIS A 597 2.93 -13.24 10.87
C HIS A 597 3.22 -11.82 11.36
N GLU A 598 3.78 -11.66 12.56
CA GLU A 598 4.10 -10.34 13.15
C GLU A 598 5.17 -9.52 12.39
N ARG A 599 5.74 -10.10 11.32
CA ARG A 599 6.78 -9.48 10.49
C ARG A 599 6.24 -8.97 9.16
N THR A 600 5.02 -9.37 8.80
CA THR A 600 4.34 -8.94 7.57
C THR A 600 3.15 -8.09 7.96
N PHE A 601 3.02 -6.94 7.31
CA PHE A 601 1.87 -6.05 7.50
C PHE A 601 0.82 -6.23 6.41
N HIS A 602 1.04 -7.17 5.48
CA HIS A 602 0.05 -7.51 4.48
C HIS A 602 -1.11 -8.30 5.11
N PRO A 603 -2.37 -7.93 4.84
CA PRO A 603 -3.54 -8.55 5.47
C PRO A 603 -3.69 -10.05 5.15
N THR A 604 -3.18 -10.51 4.01
CA THR A 604 -3.27 -11.94 3.60
C THR A 604 -2.06 -12.78 4.00
N GLY A 605 -1.04 -12.20 4.66
CA GLY A 605 0.10 -12.95 5.17
C GLY A 605 1.43 -12.63 4.48
N VAL A 606 2.27 -13.65 4.35
CA VAL A 606 3.66 -13.53 3.90
C VAL A 606 3.73 -13.74 2.40
N HIS A 607 4.43 -12.85 1.68
CA HIS A 607 4.65 -12.96 0.25
C HIS A 607 6.07 -12.55 -0.14
N ALA A 608 6.65 -13.26 -1.10
CA ALA A 608 7.75 -12.77 -1.91
C ALA A 608 7.68 -13.32 -3.33
N HIS A 609 8.13 -12.54 -4.31
CA HIS A 609 8.13 -12.91 -5.73
C HIS A 609 9.37 -12.36 -6.41
N THR A 610 10.09 -13.18 -7.17
CA THR A 610 11.25 -12.73 -7.94
C THR A 610 10.85 -12.22 -9.32
N SER A 611 11.64 -11.29 -9.87
CA SER A 611 11.71 -11.16 -11.32
C SER A 611 12.23 -12.46 -11.95
N PRO A 612 11.90 -12.73 -13.23
CA PRO A 612 12.27 -13.98 -13.89
C PRO A 612 13.76 -14.05 -14.21
N VAL A 613 14.25 -15.29 -14.28
CA VAL A 613 15.37 -15.66 -15.17
C VAL A 613 14.77 -16.18 -16.46
N TYR A 614 15.17 -15.62 -17.60
CA TYR A 614 14.63 -16.02 -18.89
C TYR A 614 15.49 -17.10 -19.56
N LEU A 615 14.83 -18.03 -20.25
CA LEU A 615 15.45 -19.12 -21.00
C LEU A 615 15.07 -18.96 -22.48
N ASP A 616 15.90 -18.25 -23.23
CA ASP A 616 15.72 -18.00 -24.67
C ASP A 616 16.23 -19.21 -25.48
N ALA A 617 15.49 -20.32 -25.44
CA ALA A 617 15.94 -21.60 -26.03
C ALA A 617 15.93 -21.61 -27.56
N GLY A 618 17.05 -22.02 -28.16
CA GLY A 618 17.21 -22.04 -29.63
C GLY A 618 17.02 -20.66 -30.27
N GLY A 619 17.44 -19.59 -29.58
CA GLY A 619 17.35 -18.21 -30.04
C GLY A 619 15.93 -17.62 -30.06
N ARG A 620 14.93 -18.33 -29.52
CA ARG A 620 13.55 -17.88 -29.44
C ARG A 620 13.24 -17.38 -28.03
N ARG A 621 12.47 -16.31 -27.93
CA ARG A 621 11.99 -15.74 -26.66
C ARG A 621 10.67 -16.37 -26.25
N VAL A 622 10.35 -16.25 -24.96
CA VAL A 622 9.02 -16.59 -24.42
C VAL A 622 7.94 -15.81 -25.17
N ALA A 623 6.95 -16.56 -25.69
CA ALA A 623 5.77 -16.04 -26.37
C ALA A 623 4.68 -17.12 -26.32
N ARG A 624 4.15 -17.38 -25.14
CA ARG A 624 3.13 -18.42 -24.94
C ARG A 624 1.85 -18.00 -25.63
N ALA A 625 1.38 -18.84 -26.56
CA ALA A 625 0.21 -18.51 -27.38
C ALA A 625 -1.06 -18.28 -26.53
N GLU A 626 -1.18 -18.96 -25.39
CA GLU A 626 -2.26 -18.74 -24.42
C GLU A 626 -2.21 -17.33 -23.82
N ASP A 627 -1.06 -16.94 -23.27
CA ASP A 627 -0.90 -15.63 -22.64
C ASP A 627 -0.99 -14.47 -23.64
N VAL A 628 -0.50 -14.67 -24.85
CA VAL A 628 -0.64 -13.69 -25.93
C VAL A 628 -2.11 -13.51 -26.32
N ARG A 629 -2.91 -14.60 -26.38
CA ARG A 629 -4.35 -14.49 -26.63
C ARG A 629 -5.07 -13.81 -25.48
N TRP A 630 -4.72 -14.16 -24.24
CA TRP A 630 -5.26 -13.50 -23.04
C TRP A 630 -5.00 -11.98 -23.07
N CYS A 631 -3.80 -11.55 -23.47
CA CYS A 631 -3.50 -10.12 -23.62
C CYS A 631 -4.28 -9.46 -24.77
N LEU A 632 -4.56 -10.19 -25.86
CA LEU A 632 -5.39 -9.67 -26.96
C LEU A 632 -6.86 -9.52 -26.53
N GLU A 633 -7.39 -10.52 -25.83
CA GLU A 633 -8.74 -10.49 -25.25
C GLU A 633 -8.88 -9.36 -24.23
N TRP A 634 -7.84 -9.09 -23.43
CA TRP A 634 -7.79 -7.92 -22.56
C TRP A 634 -7.93 -6.62 -23.33
N LEU A 635 -7.18 -6.44 -24.42
CA LEU A 635 -7.25 -5.20 -25.22
C LEU A 635 -8.62 -5.02 -25.87
N ASP A 636 -9.29 -6.12 -26.24
CA ASP A 636 -10.66 -6.09 -26.75
C ASP A 636 -11.66 -5.68 -25.66
N GLY A 637 -11.51 -6.21 -24.43
CA GLY A 637 -12.30 -5.80 -23.27
C GLY A 637 -12.06 -4.34 -22.86
N LEU A 638 -10.80 -3.90 -22.85
CA LEU A 638 -10.42 -2.52 -22.54
C LEU A 638 -10.99 -1.55 -23.56
N GLU A 639 -10.92 -1.87 -24.85
CA GLU A 639 -11.53 -1.04 -25.89
C GLU A 639 -13.05 -0.94 -25.71
N ALA A 640 -13.73 -2.06 -25.43
CA ALA A 640 -15.17 -2.05 -25.18
C ALA A 640 -15.53 -1.16 -23.97
N MET A 641 -14.77 -1.28 -22.87
CA MET A 641 -14.94 -0.44 -21.68
C MET A 641 -14.72 1.05 -22.00
N VAL A 642 -13.61 1.41 -22.65
CA VAL A 642 -13.28 2.81 -22.94
C VAL A 642 -14.33 3.43 -23.87
N ARG A 643 -14.90 2.67 -24.81
CA ARG A 643 -16.03 3.14 -25.63
C ARG A 643 -17.32 3.35 -24.82
N ALA A 644 -17.57 2.51 -23.82
CA ALA A 644 -18.78 2.55 -23.02
C ALA A 644 -18.74 3.58 -21.88
N GLU A 645 -17.58 3.76 -21.26
CA GLU A 645 -17.41 4.48 -19.99
C GLU A 645 -16.42 5.65 -20.06
N GLY A 646 -15.62 5.72 -21.12
CA GLY A 646 -14.65 6.79 -21.34
C GLY A 646 -15.31 8.14 -21.57
N ARG A 647 -14.73 9.18 -20.99
CA ARG A 647 -15.16 10.57 -21.14
C ARG A 647 -14.21 11.28 -22.10
N PHE A 648 -14.75 11.86 -23.16
CA PHE A 648 -13.99 12.53 -24.21
C PHE A 648 -14.68 13.82 -24.65
N GLU A 649 -13.90 14.86 -24.92
CA GLU A 649 -14.35 16.13 -25.48
C GLU A 649 -14.47 16.09 -27.01
N SER A 650 -13.82 15.12 -27.66
CA SER A 650 -13.90 14.92 -29.11
C SER A 650 -13.63 13.47 -29.51
N GLU A 651 -14.10 13.05 -30.69
CA GLU A 651 -13.82 11.72 -31.25
C GLU A 651 -12.32 11.45 -31.38
N ARG A 652 -11.53 12.49 -31.70
CA ARG A 652 -10.07 12.38 -31.79
C ARG A 652 -9.43 11.88 -30.49
N GLN A 653 -9.94 12.28 -29.33
CA GLN A 653 -9.39 11.84 -28.05
C GLN A 653 -9.59 10.33 -27.87
N LEU A 654 -10.78 9.81 -28.21
CA LEU A 654 -11.04 8.37 -28.24
C LEU A 654 -10.13 7.67 -29.26
N ASP A 655 -9.98 8.24 -30.46
CA ASP A 655 -9.12 7.68 -31.51
C ASP A 655 -7.67 7.51 -31.05
N ASP A 656 -7.14 8.40 -30.19
CA ASP A 656 -5.80 8.27 -29.63
C ASP A 656 -5.66 6.99 -28.75
N HIS A 657 -6.67 6.64 -27.95
CA HIS A 657 -6.69 5.36 -27.19
C HIS A 657 -6.80 4.16 -28.13
N LEU A 658 -7.69 4.23 -29.12
CA LEU A 658 -7.87 3.13 -30.08
C LEU A 658 -6.60 2.88 -30.90
N ALA A 659 -5.88 3.95 -31.27
CA ALA A 659 -4.59 3.86 -31.93
C ALA A 659 -3.55 3.20 -31.02
N LEU A 660 -3.48 3.59 -29.73
CA LEU A 660 -2.62 2.95 -28.73
C LEU A 660 -2.88 1.44 -28.67
N TYR A 661 -4.15 1.03 -28.52
CA TYR A 661 -4.53 -0.38 -28.44
C TYR A 661 -4.25 -1.13 -29.74
N GLY A 662 -4.45 -0.48 -30.89
CA GLY A 662 -4.06 -1.01 -32.20
C GLY A 662 -2.57 -1.33 -32.31
N ARG A 663 -1.69 -0.44 -31.82
CA ARG A 663 -0.24 -0.68 -31.77
C ARG A 663 0.10 -1.85 -30.84
N ALA A 664 -0.49 -1.90 -29.65
CA ALA A 664 -0.27 -3.00 -28.71
C ALA A 664 -0.71 -4.36 -29.30
N ARG A 665 -1.89 -4.42 -29.95
CA ARG A 665 -2.36 -5.63 -30.66
C ARG A 665 -1.39 -6.07 -31.75
N ALA A 666 -0.79 -5.14 -32.49
CA ALA A 666 0.18 -5.47 -33.52
C ALA A 666 1.42 -6.17 -32.94
N VAL A 667 1.92 -5.69 -31.79
CA VAL A 667 3.03 -6.35 -31.07
C VAL A 667 2.64 -7.76 -30.66
N TYR A 668 1.52 -7.95 -29.97
CA TYR A 668 1.10 -9.28 -29.52
C TYR A 668 0.82 -10.25 -30.69
N ARG A 669 0.15 -9.78 -31.76
CA ARG A 669 -0.09 -10.61 -32.96
C ARG A 669 1.20 -11.05 -33.63
N SER A 670 2.26 -10.23 -33.62
CA SER A 670 3.56 -10.63 -34.17
C SER A 670 4.24 -11.77 -33.39
N ARG A 671 3.84 -11.99 -32.13
CA ARG A 671 4.37 -13.05 -31.25
C ARG A 671 3.62 -14.38 -31.42
N LEU A 672 2.40 -14.36 -31.98
CA LEU A 672 1.74 -15.57 -32.47
C LEU A 672 2.38 -15.95 -33.80
N GLY A 673 3.18 -17.02 -33.80
CA GLY A 673 3.82 -17.53 -35.02
C GLY A 673 2.83 -17.67 -36.18
N ARG A 674 3.31 -17.54 -37.43
CA ARG A 674 2.47 -17.70 -38.63
C ARG A 674 1.77 -19.06 -38.54
N PRO A 675 0.44 -19.16 -38.73
CA PRO A 675 -0.23 -20.46 -38.73
C PRO A 675 0.45 -21.36 -39.77
N PRO A 676 0.63 -22.67 -39.50
CA PRO A 676 1.22 -23.57 -40.47
C PRO A 676 0.46 -23.46 -41.79
N PRO A 677 1.15 -23.46 -42.96
CA PRO A 677 0.48 -23.38 -44.23
C PRO A 677 -0.55 -24.51 -44.33
N ALA A 678 -1.77 -24.18 -44.78
CA ALA A 678 -2.79 -25.18 -45.01
C ALA A 678 -2.23 -26.28 -45.92
N PRO A 679 -2.50 -27.57 -45.64
CA PRO A 679 -2.07 -28.64 -46.52
C PRO A 679 -2.58 -28.35 -47.93
N PRO A 680 -1.76 -28.56 -48.97
CA PRO A 680 -2.18 -28.29 -50.35
C PRO A 680 -3.48 -29.07 -50.62
N PRO A 681 -4.46 -28.47 -51.32
CA PRO A 681 -5.69 -29.16 -51.65
C PRO A 681 -5.33 -30.47 -52.35
N GLY A 682 -5.71 -31.59 -51.73
CA GLY A 682 -5.39 -32.91 -52.22
C GLY A 682 -5.76 -33.02 -53.69
N ALA A 683 -4.79 -33.42 -54.51
CA ALA A 683 -5.04 -33.79 -55.88
C ALA A 683 -6.05 -34.94 -55.86
N GLY A 684 -7.30 -34.64 -56.20
CA GLY A 684 -8.29 -35.65 -56.52
C GLY A 684 -7.78 -36.45 -57.72
N GLY A 685 -7.33 -37.67 -57.46
CA GLY A 685 -7.12 -38.68 -58.50
C GLY A 685 -8.47 -39.01 -59.14
N GLY A 686 -8.48 -39.01 -60.47
CA GLY A 686 -9.61 -39.48 -61.27
C GLY A 686 -9.73 -40.99 -61.35
#